data_AF-A0A8H5FLI1-F1
#
_entry.id   AF-A0A8H5FLI1-F1
#
_cell.length_a   1.000
_cell.length_b   1.000
_cell.length_c   1.000
_cell.angle_alpha   90.00
_cell.angle_beta   90.00
_cell.angle_gamma   90.00
#
_symmetry.space_group_name_H-M   'P 1'
#
loop_
_entity.id
_entity.type
_entity.pdbx_description
1 polymer ?
#
loop_
_entity_poly.entity_id
_entity_poly.type
_entity_poly.pdbx_seq_one_letter_code
_entity_poly.pdbx_strand_id
1 'polypeptide(L)'
;MSFKISSFAVLCALALQVTAQTLSITSLGAIGTGCAPGTVKARVNSDESISLSFSDFKAETSASGSISDSRVNCQLTLGVQVPSGYQFAFDQTALNAAYSAGSGVKLSSSTLYYFQGQLSQSLGNCAVAGPASSGQTTLINKFSPILWSPCGQNSVVNLNTDLRADNGDTKNSGYISVRNSTKGDSTPETVPVVMKFLQVEDVPSPETRRADPNHSKMVIRQGAQGLKLLEYLLHITHVTPSIEKVATPLLVQNVDGICAWIDFLMFAPDADPFWKEDQGDQYNLYANILYNAIQTHSSIFQVYISSRGFVDLVLRLWLREGDKSLITSISNEMLGSIPLLTVMLGSEDATEALCERAIASGLAGKLTKSLMVKLLQAVRIYINTAPLPTVVNYVDKIMKIIVPLTKYNNDAMIKAFHANEYLTEIITALDILSAAVEKSHPSKLWETTCFTVLATGINLLFTARTRILQNWGEAIRGDLLGLLVRMSAAVSNTKDLPDMQLRGYELVRYTLSHLLIHLSYPKVVKQLVRCGNINAWDAGEYSHIRNEKLANIWEIFWKDAAERAVVREEIPGATVCDNISCDVMKRPKHSWICSRCVTASYCSPRCQAEDWKRFHKSECYRAKQDEIAREMTHTRYRYSDRHFQMSWAQIICNDSLPLFDRDQIGRQAFPDHKPYEIVPIVDCTGILVPSTQVFPESLRLNPRWWVGTNHANYEVQASSIGPRVMALVEDFRSGRMWEEYRLVDFYFLYGSAEALSLLMLLKRLPGGFYKVAYSIPRRGVRKTTQGTWPIPKSDYDQ
;
A
#
# COMPACT_ATOMS: atom_id res chain seq x y z
N MET A 1 60.74 -51.43 35.76
CA MET A 1 60.37 -50.16 35.10
C MET A 1 58.99 -49.74 35.61
N SER A 2 58.95 -48.56 36.22
CA SER A 2 57.83 -47.60 36.26
C SER A 2 56.59 -47.85 37.15
N PHE A 3 56.42 -46.88 38.05
CA PHE A 3 55.40 -46.63 39.08
C PHE A 3 53.99 -46.26 38.58
N LYS A 4 52.96 -46.50 39.43
CA LYS A 4 52.03 -45.52 40.10
C LYS A 4 50.75 -46.27 40.59
N ILE A 5 50.42 -46.39 41.89
CA ILE A 5 49.83 -45.41 42.85
C ILE A 5 48.55 -44.78 42.25
N SER A 6 47.32 -44.82 42.78
CA SER A 6 46.78 -45.01 44.15
C SER A 6 45.28 -45.40 44.11
N SER A 7 44.86 -46.34 44.96
CA SER A 7 43.44 -46.70 45.19
C SER A 7 42.81 -45.96 46.40
N PHE A 8 43.09 -44.68 46.60
CA PHE A 8 42.60 -43.91 47.77
C PHE A 8 42.00 -42.57 47.35
N ALA A 9 40.87 -42.59 46.61
CA ALA A 9 40.09 -41.36 46.35
C ALA A 9 38.62 -41.60 45.92
N VAL A 10 38.02 -42.77 46.15
CA VAL A 10 36.62 -43.03 45.74
C VAL A 10 35.64 -43.01 46.93
N LEU A 11 36.12 -42.67 48.13
CA LEU A 11 35.30 -42.58 49.36
C LEU A 11 34.91 -41.14 49.75
N CYS A 12 34.96 -40.18 48.83
CA CYS A 12 34.51 -38.78 49.04
C CYS A 12 33.58 -38.25 47.92
N ALA A 13 32.81 -39.12 47.26
CA ALA A 13 31.84 -38.73 46.22
C ALA A 13 30.37 -38.78 46.68
N LEU A 14 30.15 -38.84 48.00
CA LEU A 14 28.84 -38.66 48.64
C LEU A 14 29.03 -37.65 49.78
N ALA A 15 28.27 -36.55 49.72
CA ALA A 15 28.25 -35.41 50.64
C ALA A 15 29.25 -34.26 50.39
N LEU A 16 29.24 -33.67 49.20
CA LEU A 16 29.33 -32.21 49.04
C LEU A 16 28.40 -31.79 47.89
N GLN A 17 27.09 -32.02 48.05
CA GLN A 17 26.17 -30.96 47.66
C GLN A 17 26.49 -29.82 48.61
N VAL A 18 27.41 -28.93 48.21
CA VAL A 18 27.38 -27.57 48.76
C VAL A 18 26.05 -27.03 48.26
N THR A 19 25.00 -27.19 49.07
CA THR A 19 23.79 -26.40 48.92
C THR A 19 24.27 -24.96 48.84
N ALA A 20 24.13 -24.32 47.69
CA ALA A 20 24.39 -22.90 47.57
C ALA A 20 23.56 -22.23 48.68
N GLN A 21 24.24 -21.75 49.72
CA GLN A 21 23.55 -21.13 50.84
C GLN A 21 23.10 -19.76 50.33
N THR A 22 21.80 -19.57 50.18
CA THR A 22 21.24 -18.37 49.55
C THR A 22 21.11 -17.23 50.55
N LEU A 23 21.50 -16.02 50.12
CA LEU A 23 21.14 -14.79 50.83
C LEU A 23 19.62 -14.63 50.81
N SER A 24 19.02 -14.30 51.96
CA SER A 24 17.58 -14.03 52.05
C SER A 24 17.30 -12.71 52.77
N ILE A 25 16.30 -11.98 52.28
CA ILE A 25 15.83 -10.74 52.90
C ILE A 25 14.80 -11.12 53.96
N THR A 26 15.06 -10.76 55.21
CA THR A 26 14.19 -11.04 56.37
C THR A 26 13.27 -9.89 56.71
N SER A 27 13.64 -8.66 56.33
CA SER A 27 12.80 -7.48 56.53
C SER A 27 13.12 -6.38 55.51
N LEU A 28 12.10 -5.57 55.20
CA LEU A 28 12.19 -4.38 54.35
C LEU A 28 11.44 -3.23 55.04
N GLY A 29 12.16 -2.17 55.37
CA GLY A 29 11.61 -0.86 55.70
C GLY A 29 11.90 0.13 54.59
N ALA A 30 10.95 1.00 54.29
CA ALA A 30 11.12 2.11 53.34
C ALA A 30 10.45 3.37 53.91
N ILE A 31 11.17 4.48 53.87
CA ILE A 31 10.67 5.79 54.30
C ILE A 31 11.40 6.90 53.53
N GLY A 32 10.67 7.90 53.06
CA GLY A 32 11.25 9.04 52.38
C GLY A 32 10.24 9.79 51.54
N THR A 33 10.62 10.96 51.04
CA THR A 33 9.75 11.79 50.18
C THR A 33 9.49 11.16 48.81
N GLY A 34 10.38 10.27 48.35
CA GLY A 34 10.21 9.48 47.13
C GLY A 34 9.75 8.04 47.37
N CYS A 35 9.49 7.65 48.62
CA CYS A 35 8.98 6.32 48.96
C CYS A 35 8.26 6.30 50.32
N ALA A 36 6.93 6.48 50.29
CA ALA A 36 6.13 6.37 51.50
C ALA A 36 6.17 4.93 52.09
N PRO A 37 5.98 4.76 53.41
CA PRO A 37 5.93 3.44 54.01
C PRO A 37 4.91 2.53 53.32
N GLY A 38 5.35 1.33 52.91
CA GLY A 38 4.52 0.34 52.21
C GLY A 38 4.46 0.50 50.69
N THR A 39 5.13 1.50 50.10
CA THR A 39 5.12 1.69 48.63
C THR A 39 6.29 1.04 47.89
N VAL A 40 7.24 0.45 48.63
CA VAL A 40 8.40 -0.24 48.06
C VAL A 40 8.26 -1.75 48.24
N LYS A 41 8.53 -2.49 47.16
CA LYS A 41 8.64 -3.97 47.20
C LYS A 41 10.08 -4.37 46.87
N ALA A 42 10.61 -5.37 47.58
CA ALA A 42 11.94 -5.93 47.32
C ALA A 42 11.83 -7.42 46.97
N ARG A 43 12.67 -7.88 46.03
CA ARG A 43 12.83 -9.30 45.67
C ARG A 43 14.31 -9.61 45.46
N VAL A 44 14.75 -10.78 45.94
CA VAL A 44 16.06 -11.34 45.60
C VAL A 44 15.93 -12.14 44.30
N ASN A 45 16.78 -11.84 43.33
CA ASN A 45 16.84 -12.52 42.04
C ASN A 45 17.71 -13.78 42.12
N SER A 46 17.61 -14.65 41.10
CA SER A 46 18.42 -15.86 41.01
C SER A 46 19.93 -15.61 40.82
N ASP A 47 20.30 -14.40 40.42
CA ASP A 47 21.68 -13.92 40.28
C ASP A 47 22.18 -13.18 41.54
N GLU A 48 21.49 -13.34 42.67
CA GLU A 48 21.78 -12.71 43.96
C GLU A 48 21.62 -11.18 43.99
N SER A 49 21.14 -10.56 42.90
CA SER A 49 20.81 -9.14 42.88
C SER A 49 19.48 -8.86 43.61
N ILE A 50 19.37 -7.68 44.23
CA ILE A 50 18.15 -7.22 44.90
C ILE A 50 17.43 -6.23 43.96
N SER A 51 16.22 -6.59 43.55
CA SER A 51 15.34 -5.71 42.77
C SER A 51 14.35 -4.99 43.66
N LEU A 52 14.19 -3.69 43.42
CA LEU A 52 13.29 -2.80 44.13
C LEU A 52 12.28 -2.21 43.16
N SER A 53 11.02 -2.13 43.58
CA SER A 53 9.94 -1.46 42.85
C SER A 53 9.39 -0.30 43.67
N PHE A 54 9.30 0.87 43.05
CA PHE A 54 8.81 2.12 43.62
C PHE A 54 7.48 2.51 42.95
N SER A 55 6.58 3.13 43.70
CA SER A 55 5.31 3.64 43.16
C SER A 55 5.43 5.04 42.55
N ASP A 56 6.24 5.90 43.16
CA ASP A 56 6.36 7.31 42.79
C ASP A 56 7.71 7.89 43.27
N PHE A 57 8.76 7.71 42.49
CA PHE A 57 10.11 8.19 42.81
C PHE A 57 10.62 9.12 41.70
N LYS A 58 10.26 10.40 41.81
CA LYS A 58 10.51 11.44 40.80
C LYS A 58 10.99 12.73 41.45
N ALA A 59 12.01 13.35 40.86
CA ALA A 59 12.40 14.74 41.14
C ALA A 59 12.19 15.59 39.88
N GLU A 60 11.72 16.83 40.05
CA GLU A 60 11.55 17.77 38.96
C GLU A 60 11.82 19.22 39.36
N THR A 61 12.22 20.02 38.39
CA THR A 61 12.43 21.46 38.54
C THR A 61 11.81 22.21 37.37
N SER A 62 11.30 23.41 37.65
CA SER A 62 10.70 24.32 36.67
C SER A 62 10.72 25.76 37.21
N ALA A 63 10.42 26.74 36.34
CA ALA A 63 10.44 28.17 36.71
C ALA A 63 9.52 28.55 37.89
N SER A 64 8.47 27.76 38.14
CA SER A 64 7.48 27.97 39.21
C SER A 64 7.33 26.76 40.14
N GLY A 65 8.25 25.79 40.06
CA GLY A 65 8.21 24.56 40.84
C GLY A 65 8.62 24.77 42.30
N SER A 66 8.12 23.92 43.20
CA SER A 66 8.58 23.94 44.60
C SER A 66 9.99 23.37 44.70
N ILE A 67 10.82 23.96 45.57
CA ILE A 67 12.15 23.43 45.90
C ILE A 67 12.04 22.01 46.47
N SER A 68 10.92 21.66 47.13
CA SER A 68 10.68 20.30 47.63
C SER A 68 10.65 19.25 46.54
N ASP A 69 10.22 19.60 45.33
CA ASP A 69 10.03 18.66 44.22
C ASP A 69 11.35 18.44 43.47
N SER A 70 12.32 19.36 43.66
CA SER A 70 13.66 19.30 43.07
C SER A 70 14.55 18.22 43.69
N ARG A 71 14.20 17.73 44.89
CA ARG A 71 14.95 16.69 45.59
C ARG A 71 14.01 15.75 46.34
N VAL A 72 14.01 14.49 45.92
CA VAL A 72 13.34 13.40 46.65
C VAL A 72 14.34 12.35 47.09
N ASN A 73 14.09 11.71 48.22
CA ASN A 73 14.93 10.63 48.72
C ASN A 73 14.12 9.40 49.13
N CYS A 74 14.78 8.26 49.17
CA CYS A 74 14.23 7.03 49.70
C CYS A 74 15.26 6.35 50.61
N GLN A 75 14.95 6.26 51.91
CA GLN A 75 15.70 5.50 52.89
C GLN A 75 15.12 4.09 52.97
N LEU A 76 15.93 3.12 52.59
CA LEU A 76 15.64 1.69 52.70
C LEU A 76 16.43 1.11 53.86
N THR A 77 15.80 0.18 54.57
CA THR A 77 16.41 -0.63 55.63
C THR A 77 16.10 -2.08 55.32
N LEU A 78 17.13 -2.87 55.01
CA LEU A 78 17.02 -4.28 54.65
C LEU A 78 17.63 -5.14 55.73
N GLY A 79 16.85 -6.07 56.28
CA GLY A 79 17.38 -7.20 57.04
C GLY A 79 17.82 -8.29 56.08
N VAL A 80 19.08 -8.72 56.18
CA VAL A 80 19.65 -9.78 55.33
C VAL A 80 20.18 -10.90 56.23
N GLN A 81 19.67 -12.10 56.01
CA GLN A 81 20.20 -13.31 56.62
C GLN A 81 21.40 -13.78 55.81
N VAL A 82 22.57 -13.75 56.46
CA VAL A 82 23.86 -14.12 55.84
C VAL A 82 24.24 -15.52 56.30
N PRO A 83 24.51 -16.46 55.38
CA PRO A 83 24.91 -17.79 55.77
C PRO A 83 26.28 -17.84 56.49
N SER A 84 26.50 -18.89 57.28
CA SER A 84 27.71 -19.03 58.08
C SER A 84 28.95 -19.11 57.19
N GLY A 85 29.93 -18.24 57.43
CA GLY A 85 31.18 -18.16 56.66
C GLY A 85 31.12 -17.25 55.42
N TYR A 86 30.00 -16.56 55.18
CA TYR A 86 29.83 -15.62 54.06
C TYR A 86 29.77 -14.16 54.53
N GLN A 87 30.11 -13.25 53.62
CA GLN A 87 29.91 -11.80 53.70
C GLN A 87 29.36 -11.32 52.37
N PHE A 88 28.62 -10.20 52.38
CA PHE A 88 28.17 -9.56 51.16
C PHE A 88 28.51 -8.07 51.15
N ALA A 89 28.58 -7.50 49.96
CA ALA A 89 28.78 -6.09 49.71
C ALA A 89 27.99 -5.68 48.47
N PHE A 90 27.72 -4.39 48.33
CA PHE A 90 27.12 -3.85 47.11
C PHE A 90 28.20 -3.19 46.26
N ASP A 91 28.32 -3.64 45.00
CA ASP A 91 29.22 -3.04 43.99
C ASP A 91 28.65 -1.75 43.41
N GLN A 92 27.35 -1.77 43.10
CA GLN A 92 26.66 -0.63 42.51
C GLN A 92 25.14 -0.72 42.70
N THR A 93 24.44 0.40 42.50
CA THR A 93 22.99 0.38 42.20
C THR A 93 22.74 0.82 40.76
N ALA A 94 21.84 0.11 40.08
CA ALA A 94 21.38 0.43 38.73
C ALA A 94 19.92 0.89 38.76
N LEU A 95 19.68 2.16 38.42
CA LEU A 95 18.35 2.79 38.43
C LEU A 95 17.89 3.03 36.99
N ASN A 96 16.80 2.38 36.57
CA ASN A 96 16.19 2.68 35.28
C ASN A 96 15.42 4.00 35.39
N ALA A 97 15.86 5.02 34.67
CA ALA A 97 15.34 6.37 34.79
C ALA A 97 14.79 6.87 33.46
N ALA A 98 13.63 7.51 33.50
CA ALA A 98 13.19 8.43 32.46
C ALA A 98 13.56 9.86 32.86
N TYR A 99 14.02 10.64 31.89
CA TYR A 99 14.50 11.98 32.16
C TYR A 99 14.29 12.92 30.98
N SER A 100 14.26 14.21 31.28
CA SER A 100 14.38 15.30 30.33
C SER A 100 15.09 16.46 31.02
N ALA A 101 16.06 17.08 30.36
CA ALA A 101 16.83 18.19 30.94
C ALA A 101 16.97 19.32 29.92
N GLY A 102 16.45 20.50 30.25
CA GLY A 102 16.72 21.73 29.51
C GLY A 102 18.20 22.13 29.59
N SER A 103 18.61 23.08 28.75
CA SER A 103 19.98 23.63 28.80
C SER A 103 20.27 24.19 30.21
N GLY A 104 21.42 23.84 30.79
CA GLY A 104 21.81 24.29 32.14
C GLY A 104 21.19 23.50 33.30
N VAL A 105 20.29 22.55 33.04
CA VAL A 105 19.73 21.67 34.07
C VAL A 105 20.64 20.46 34.31
N LYS A 106 20.92 20.14 35.57
CA LYS A 106 21.67 18.96 36.01
C LYS A 106 20.77 18.01 36.78
N LEU A 107 20.65 16.79 36.29
CA LEU A 107 19.94 15.70 36.97
C LEU A 107 20.97 14.80 37.65
N SER A 108 20.70 14.32 38.86
CA SER A 108 21.62 13.41 39.55
C SER A 108 20.90 12.37 40.40
N SER A 109 21.55 11.22 40.53
CA SER A 109 21.23 10.18 41.49
C SER A 109 22.43 9.93 42.39
N SER A 110 22.20 9.77 43.67
CA SER A 110 23.22 9.43 44.65
C SER A 110 22.67 8.35 45.57
N THR A 111 23.45 7.31 45.84
CA THR A 111 23.09 6.29 46.82
C THR A 111 24.19 6.15 47.85
N LEU A 112 23.82 6.22 49.12
CA LEU A 112 24.68 5.99 50.26
C LEU A 112 24.25 4.69 50.94
N TYR A 113 25.17 3.77 51.20
CA TYR A 113 24.86 2.61 52.05
C TYR A 113 25.84 2.43 53.19
N TYR A 114 25.33 1.80 54.26
CA TYR A 114 26.09 1.44 55.46
C TYR A 114 25.41 0.29 56.20
N PHE A 115 26.20 -0.51 56.92
CA PHE A 115 25.68 -1.55 57.80
C PHE A 115 25.40 -0.99 59.20
N GLN A 116 24.29 -1.41 59.81
CA GLN A 116 23.91 -0.98 61.14
C GLN A 116 24.98 -1.37 62.16
N GLY A 117 25.40 -0.42 63.00
CA GLY A 117 26.46 -0.62 63.99
C GLY A 117 27.89 -0.39 63.47
N GLN A 118 28.08 -0.12 62.17
CA GLN A 118 29.35 0.29 61.60
C GLN A 118 29.39 1.81 61.38
N LEU A 119 30.57 2.43 61.54
CA LEU A 119 30.78 3.87 61.27
C LEU A 119 31.11 4.15 59.79
N SER A 120 31.55 3.13 59.05
CA SER A 120 31.92 3.25 57.64
C SER A 120 30.69 3.38 56.75
N GLN A 121 30.76 4.28 55.76
CA GLN A 121 29.72 4.49 54.76
C GLN A 121 30.34 4.44 53.36
N SER A 122 29.53 4.04 52.38
CA SER A 122 29.91 3.97 50.98
C SER A 122 28.95 4.78 50.13
N LEU A 123 29.50 5.59 49.22
CA LEU A 123 28.74 6.47 48.34
C LEU A 123 28.96 6.05 46.88
N GLY A 124 27.88 6.06 46.12
CA GLY A 124 27.92 6.02 44.66
C GLY A 124 27.03 7.10 44.08
N ASN A 125 27.44 7.70 42.97
CA ASN A 125 26.69 8.78 42.34
C ASN A 125 26.79 8.75 40.81
N CYS A 126 25.78 9.32 40.16
CA CYS A 126 25.69 9.48 38.72
C CYS A 126 24.97 10.79 38.41
N ALA A 127 25.37 11.49 37.35
CA ALA A 127 24.75 12.74 36.94
C ALA A 127 24.60 12.82 35.42
N VAL A 128 23.54 13.49 34.97
CA VAL A 128 23.22 13.78 33.57
C VAL A 128 23.12 15.30 33.44
N ALA A 129 23.89 15.88 32.53
CA ALA A 129 23.84 17.31 32.21
C ALA A 129 22.95 17.56 30.99
N GLY A 130 22.11 18.59 31.06
CA GLY A 130 21.37 19.09 29.91
C GLY A 130 22.24 19.91 28.94
N PRO A 131 21.79 20.16 27.70
CA PRO A 131 20.48 19.78 27.16
C PRO A 131 20.42 18.28 26.81
N ALA A 132 19.37 17.61 27.23
CA ALA A 132 19.09 16.23 26.88
C ALA A 132 17.60 16.05 26.58
N SER A 133 17.30 15.59 25.36
CA SER A 133 15.96 15.25 24.90
C SER A 133 15.34 14.14 25.77
N SER A 134 14.02 14.10 25.87
CA SER A 134 13.31 13.07 26.65
C SER A 134 13.76 11.67 26.28
N GLY A 135 14.26 10.90 27.24
CA GLY A 135 14.85 9.58 27.00
C GLY A 135 14.76 8.64 28.20
N GLN A 136 15.18 7.40 28.00
CA GLN A 136 15.30 6.37 29.02
C GLN A 136 16.77 5.95 29.13
N THR A 137 17.28 5.79 30.36
CA THR A 137 18.66 5.35 30.62
C THR A 137 18.74 4.55 31.91
N THR A 138 19.85 3.84 32.12
CA THR A 138 20.18 3.21 33.40
C THR A 138 21.29 4.01 34.08
N LEU A 139 20.98 4.62 35.21
CA LEU A 139 21.94 5.34 36.04
C LEU A 139 22.66 4.37 36.96
N ILE A 140 23.98 4.34 36.88
CA ILE A 140 24.82 3.44 37.68
C ILE A 140 25.54 4.25 38.75
N ASN A 141 25.18 4.01 40.01
CA ASN A 141 25.89 4.54 41.17
C ASN A 141 26.88 3.48 41.64
N LYS A 142 28.14 3.56 41.18
CA LYS A 142 29.21 2.66 41.62
C LYS A 142 29.71 3.06 43.00
N PHE A 143 29.81 2.09 43.90
CA PHE A 143 30.17 2.34 45.28
C PHE A 143 31.68 2.39 45.48
N SER A 144 32.15 3.39 46.22
CA SER A 144 33.56 3.48 46.62
C SER A 144 33.69 4.19 47.98
N PRO A 145 34.33 3.57 49.00
CA PRO A 145 34.88 2.21 49.00
C PRO A 145 33.78 1.13 49.05
N ILE A 146 34.08 -0.11 48.66
CA ILE A 146 33.17 -1.26 48.87
C ILE A 146 33.20 -1.65 50.36
N LEU A 147 32.02 -1.72 50.99
CA LEU A 147 31.87 -2.13 52.39
C LEU A 147 31.26 -3.52 52.48
N TRP A 148 31.88 -4.36 53.31
CA TRP A 148 31.45 -5.73 53.54
C TRP A 148 30.64 -5.85 54.82
N SER A 149 29.60 -6.68 54.79
CA SER A 149 28.82 -7.05 55.97
C SER A 149 29.71 -7.76 57.02
N PRO A 150 29.36 -7.74 58.32
CA PRO A 150 29.95 -8.66 59.29
C PRO A 150 29.88 -10.13 58.82
N CYS A 151 30.93 -10.91 59.08
CA CYS A 151 31.01 -12.30 58.63
C CYS A 151 30.09 -13.22 59.43
N GLY A 152 29.26 -14.01 58.72
CA GLY A 152 28.41 -15.05 59.30
C GLY A 152 27.35 -14.57 60.29
N GLN A 153 26.98 -13.28 60.26
CA GLN A 153 25.97 -12.69 61.14
C GLN A 153 24.85 -12.04 60.30
N ASN A 154 23.61 -12.18 60.77
CA ASN A 154 22.48 -11.43 60.20
C ASN A 154 22.80 -9.93 60.25
N SER A 155 22.63 -9.26 59.11
CA SER A 155 23.07 -7.89 58.93
C SER A 155 21.89 -7.02 58.52
N VAL A 156 21.81 -5.82 59.08
CA VAL A 156 20.86 -4.80 58.64
C VAL A 156 21.65 -3.77 57.83
N VAL A 157 21.27 -3.59 56.57
CA VAL A 157 21.88 -2.59 55.68
C VAL A 157 20.89 -1.47 55.41
N ASN A 158 21.39 -0.24 55.48
CA ASN A 158 20.63 0.96 55.18
C ASN A 158 21.13 1.53 53.86
N LEU A 159 20.22 1.79 52.92
CA LEU A 159 20.51 2.43 51.64
C LEU A 159 19.65 3.68 51.52
N ASN A 160 20.28 4.86 51.39
CA ASN A 160 19.58 6.11 51.09
C ASN A 160 19.88 6.51 49.66
N THR A 161 18.85 6.49 48.80
CA THR A 161 18.95 6.98 47.42
C THR A 161 18.29 8.36 47.31
N ASP A 162 19.03 9.35 46.81
CA ASP A 162 18.57 10.70 46.52
C ASP A 162 18.49 10.91 45.00
N LEU A 163 17.37 11.45 44.50
CA LEU A 163 17.25 12.02 43.17
C LEU A 163 17.20 13.54 43.26
N ARG A 164 17.90 14.22 42.35
CA ARG A 164 17.91 15.69 42.29
C ARG A 164 17.78 16.19 40.86
N ALA A 165 16.97 17.24 40.68
CA ALA A 165 16.86 18.03 39.46
C ALA A 165 17.23 19.49 39.79
N ASP A 166 18.39 19.94 39.32
CA ASP A 166 18.94 21.25 39.64
C ASP A 166 18.99 22.11 38.37
N ASN A 167 18.27 23.23 38.35
CA ASN A 167 18.26 24.17 37.23
C ASN A 167 19.10 25.43 37.48
N GLY A 168 19.78 25.54 38.62
CA GLY A 168 20.48 26.75 39.04
C GLY A 168 19.60 28.01 38.88
N ASP A 169 20.15 29.05 38.23
CA ASP A 169 19.41 30.28 37.88
C ASP A 169 18.72 30.21 36.50
N THR A 170 18.91 29.11 35.77
CA THR A 170 18.30 28.93 34.46
C THR A 170 16.85 28.55 34.70
N LYS A 171 15.89 29.42 34.34
CA LYS A 171 14.44 29.14 34.50
C LYS A 171 13.92 27.95 33.66
N ASN A 172 14.82 27.10 33.18
CA ASN A 172 14.56 25.91 32.40
C ASN A 172 14.07 24.78 33.30
N SER A 173 13.31 23.87 32.71
CA SER A 173 12.75 22.71 33.41
C SER A 173 13.53 21.43 33.13
N GLY A 174 13.41 20.49 34.05
CA GLY A 174 13.86 19.13 33.85
C GLY A 174 13.32 18.20 34.93
N TYR A 175 13.27 16.91 34.62
CA TYR A 175 12.83 15.89 35.54
C TYR A 175 13.67 14.63 35.41
N ILE A 176 13.71 13.86 36.50
CA ILE A 176 14.26 12.52 36.58
C ILE A 176 13.27 11.66 37.37
N SER A 177 12.88 10.52 36.80
CA SER A 177 11.94 9.59 37.44
C SER A 177 12.48 8.18 37.32
N VAL A 178 12.59 7.48 38.46
CA VAL A 178 12.92 6.06 38.47
C VAL A 178 11.69 5.29 38.02
N ARG A 179 11.85 4.54 36.93
CA ARG A 179 10.87 3.54 36.50
C ARG A 179 11.19 2.23 37.18
N ASN A 180 10.15 1.47 37.48
CA ASN A 180 10.34 0.09 37.89
C ASN A 180 11.11 -0.65 36.81
N SER A 181 12.23 -1.23 37.21
CA SER A 181 13.00 -2.14 36.36
C SER A 181 12.16 -3.38 36.12
N THR A 182 11.59 -3.48 34.93
CA THR A 182 10.79 -4.61 34.44
C THR A 182 11.61 -5.88 34.20
N LYS A 183 12.87 -5.98 34.66
CA LYS A 183 13.57 -7.28 34.65
C LYS A 183 12.82 -8.36 35.44
N GLY A 184 12.00 -7.96 36.43
CA GLY A 184 11.08 -8.85 37.16
C GLY A 184 9.73 -9.11 36.46
N ASP A 185 9.35 -8.29 35.47
CA ASP A 185 8.09 -8.41 34.71
C ASP A 185 8.30 -9.04 33.32
N SER A 186 9.55 -9.28 32.93
CA SER A 186 9.95 -9.88 31.66
C SER A 186 10.37 -11.35 31.82
N THR A 187 9.74 -12.10 32.71
CA THR A 187 10.03 -13.54 32.86
C THR A 187 8.99 -14.39 32.12
N PRO A 188 9.33 -15.60 31.65
CA PRO A 188 8.36 -16.48 31.00
C PRO A 188 7.11 -16.76 31.85
N GLU A 189 7.24 -16.76 33.18
CA GLU A 189 6.12 -16.96 34.13
C GLU A 189 5.14 -15.78 34.19
N THR A 190 5.54 -14.61 33.69
CA THR A 190 4.66 -13.44 33.63
C THR A 190 3.62 -13.57 32.52
N VAL A 191 3.94 -14.32 31.46
CA VAL A 191 3.04 -14.50 30.31
C VAL A 191 1.70 -15.16 30.70
N PRO A 192 1.67 -16.31 31.41
CA PRO A 192 0.41 -16.88 31.89
C PRO A 192 -0.38 -15.96 32.83
N VAL A 193 0.30 -15.14 33.64
CA VAL A 193 -0.35 -14.20 34.56
C VAL A 193 -1.08 -13.10 33.79
N VAL A 194 -0.43 -12.55 32.76
CA VAL A 194 -1.04 -11.55 31.88
C VAL A 194 -2.26 -12.12 31.15
N MET A 195 -2.16 -13.35 30.65
CA MET A 195 -3.25 -13.99 29.91
C MET A 195 -4.49 -14.23 30.77
N LYS A 196 -4.35 -14.44 32.09
CA LYS A 196 -5.49 -14.55 33.00
C LYS A 196 -6.34 -13.28 33.08
N PHE A 197 -5.78 -12.11 32.78
CA PHE A 197 -6.55 -10.86 32.74
C PHE A 197 -7.24 -10.62 31.40
N LEU A 198 -6.98 -11.48 30.40
CA LEU A 198 -7.42 -11.31 29.02
C LEU A 198 -8.35 -12.44 28.57
N GLN A 199 -9.07 -13.06 29.50
CA GLN A 199 -10.09 -14.05 29.17
C GLN A 199 -11.34 -13.37 28.60
N VAL A 200 -12.03 -14.04 27.68
CA VAL A 200 -13.21 -13.46 27.00
C VAL A 200 -14.39 -13.33 27.95
N GLU A 201 -14.51 -14.25 28.91
CA GLU A 201 -15.59 -14.27 29.90
C GLU A 201 -15.56 -13.06 30.86
N ASP A 202 -14.40 -12.47 31.06
CA ASP A 202 -14.19 -11.34 31.98
C ASP A 202 -14.56 -9.98 31.36
N VAL A 203 -14.86 -9.94 30.05
CA VAL A 203 -15.21 -8.69 29.36
C VAL A 203 -16.59 -8.19 29.83
N PRO A 204 -16.69 -6.99 30.46
CA PRO A 204 -17.95 -6.55 31.05
C PRO A 204 -19.03 -6.22 30.02
N SER A 205 -20.23 -6.79 30.18
CA SER A 205 -21.41 -6.44 29.39
C SER A 205 -22.08 -5.14 29.88
N PRO A 206 -22.96 -4.50 29.08
CA PRO A 206 -23.77 -3.38 29.55
C PRO A 206 -24.67 -3.69 30.76
N GLU A 207 -24.98 -4.96 30.99
CA GLU A 207 -25.80 -5.43 32.12
C GLU A 207 -24.93 -5.60 33.37
N THR A 208 -23.76 -6.25 33.25
CA THR A 208 -22.85 -6.44 34.39
C THR A 208 -22.32 -5.11 34.93
N ARG A 209 -22.05 -4.15 34.05
CA ARG A 209 -21.66 -2.78 34.45
C ARG A 209 -22.73 -2.04 35.22
N ARG A 210 -24.02 -2.33 34.97
CA ARG A 210 -25.14 -1.74 35.70
C ARG A 210 -25.39 -2.44 37.03
N ALA A 211 -25.18 -3.76 37.08
CA ALA A 211 -25.38 -4.56 38.28
C ALA A 211 -24.30 -4.28 39.34
N ASP A 212 -23.02 -4.22 38.97
CA ASP A 212 -21.91 -3.90 39.89
C ASP A 212 -20.87 -2.96 39.23
N PRO A 213 -21.06 -1.65 39.38
CA PRO A 213 -20.16 -0.66 38.80
C PRO A 213 -18.74 -0.67 39.37
N ASN A 214 -18.56 -1.03 40.65
CA ASN A 214 -17.25 -0.97 41.31
C ASN A 214 -16.39 -2.18 40.94
N HIS A 215 -16.99 -3.37 40.94
CA HIS A 215 -16.32 -4.57 40.47
C HIS A 215 -15.96 -4.44 38.98
N SER A 216 -16.90 -3.96 38.15
CA SER A 216 -16.64 -3.71 36.73
C SER A 216 -15.47 -2.76 36.52
N LYS A 217 -15.36 -1.66 37.27
CA LYS A 217 -14.21 -0.76 37.20
C LYS A 217 -12.89 -1.46 37.52
N MET A 218 -12.87 -2.33 38.53
CA MET A 218 -11.67 -3.10 38.89
C MET A 218 -11.26 -4.05 37.75
N VAL A 219 -12.20 -4.82 37.21
CA VAL A 219 -11.96 -5.77 36.12
C VAL A 219 -11.48 -5.06 34.85
N ILE A 220 -12.06 -3.91 34.52
CA ILE A 220 -11.60 -3.09 33.38
C ILE A 220 -10.17 -2.60 33.58
N ARG A 221 -9.81 -2.15 34.79
CA ARG A 221 -8.42 -1.76 35.10
C ARG A 221 -7.44 -2.91 34.92
N GLN A 222 -7.84 -4.12 35.32
CA GLN A 222 -7.02 -5.33 35.18
C GLN A 222 -6.84 -5.71 33.70
N GLY A 223 -7.91 -5.73 32.91
CA GLY A 223 -7.83 -6.00 31.46
C GLY A 223 -6.97 -4.97 30.72
N ALA A 224 -7.13 -3.68 31.01
CA ALA A 224 -6.31 -2.61 30.42
C ALA A 224 -4.83 -2.74 30.81
N GLN A 225 -4.52 -3.06 32.07
CA GLN A 225 -3.15 -3.35 32.52
C GLN A 225 -2.60 -4.61 31.84
N GLY A 226 -3.42 -5.64 31.68
CA GLY A 226 -3.07 -6.88 30.98
C GLY A 226 -2.63 -6.61 29.54
N LEU A 227 -3.39 -5.82 28.78
CA LEU A 227 -3.01 -5.46 27.40
C LEU A 227 -1.70 -4.68 27.34
N LYS A 228 -1.45 -3.76 28.29
CA LYS A 228 -0.20 -2.99 28.33
C LYS A 228 1.01 -3.86 28.69
N LEU A 229 0.85 -4.79 29.62
CA LEU A 229 1.88 -5.78 29.94
C LEU A 229 2.11 -6.72 28.76
N LEU A 230 1.04 -7.11 28.06
CA LEU A 230 1.14 -7.94 26.86
C LEU A 230 1.93 -7.23 25.76
N GLU A 231 1.67 -5.94 25.51
CA GLU A 231 2.45 -5.15 24.55
C GLU A 231 3.95 -5.19 24.86
N TYR A 232 4.30 -4.95 26.13
CA TYR A 232 5.70 -5.00 26.58
C TYR A 232 6.32 -6.40 26.39
N LEU A 233 5.60 -7.46 26.76
CA LEU A 233 6.07 -8.84 26.62
C LEU A 233 6.26 -9.23 25.14
N LEU A 234 5.34 -8.82 24.27
CA LEU A 234 5.43 -9.05 22.83
C LEU A 234 6.63 -8.33 22.21
N HIS A 235 7.03 -7.17 22.71
CA HIS A 235 8.19 -6.45 22.19
C HIS A 235 9.52 -7.20 22.44
N ILE A 236 9.59 -8.02 23.49
CA ILE A 236 10.81 -8.71 23.90
C ILE A 236 10.87 -10.18 23.48
N THR A 237 9.81 -10.73 22.85
CA THR A 237 9.79 -12.13 22.36
C THR A 237 10.93 -12.38 21.37
N HIS A 238 11.16 -11.45 20.44
CA HIS A 238 12.21 -11.54 19.42
C HIS A 238 13.64 -11.61 19.97
N VAL A 239 13.87 -11.09 21.18
CA VAL A 239 15.20 -11.10 21.83
C VAL A 239 15.28 -12.09 22.97
N THR A 240 14.16 -12.73 23.35
CA THR A 240 14.07 -13.64 24.49
C THR A 240 13.31 -14.93 24.11
N PRO A 241 14.00 -15.94 23.55
CA PRO A 241 13.37 -17.17 23.07
C PRO A 241 12.58 -17.95 24.13
N SER A 242 12.95 -17.82 25.42
CA SER A 242 12.22 -18.46 26.52
C SER A 242 10.82 -17.86 26.73
N ILE A 243 10.64 -16.56 26.47
CA ILE A 243 9.34 -15.89 26.54
C ILE A 243 8.51 -16.26 25.32
N GLU A 244 9.10 -16.22 24.11
CA GLU A 244 8.43 -16.63 22.86
C GLU A 244 7.84 -18.05 22.97
N LYS A 245 8.61 -18.99 23.52
CA LYS A 245 8.19 -20.38 23.70
C LYS A 245 6.95 -20.53 24.60
N VAL A 246 6.83 -19.69 25.63
CA VAL A 246 5.66 -19.71 26.54
C VAL A 246 4.49 -18.89 25.97
N ALA A 247 4.78 -17.78 25.29
CA ALA A 247 3.77 -16.89 24.71
C ALA A 247 3.04 -17.52 23.52
N THR A 248 3.73 -18.22 22.64
CA THR A 248 3.16 -18.78 21.41
C THR A 248 1.89 -19.61 21.63
N PRO A 249 1.87 -20.66 22.47
CA PRO A 249 0.66 -21.46 22.69
C PRO A 249 -0.44 -20.65 23.39
N LEU A 250 -0.09 -19.72 24.28
CA LEU A 250 -1.07 -18.91 25.00
C LEU A 250 -1.73 -17.85 24.12
N LEU A 251 -0.98 -17.22 23.21
CA LEU A 251 -1.52 -16.29 22.22
C LEU A 251 -2.52 -16.98 21.30
N VAL A 252 -2.18 -18.19 20.83
CA VAL A 252 -3.09 -19.03 20.02
C VAL A 252 -4.38 -19.34 20.79
N GLN A 253 -4.28 -19.71 22.07
CA GLN A 253 -5.45 -20.07 22.88
C GLN A 253 -6.32 -18.88 23.27
N ASN A 254 -5.75 -17.67 23.36
CA ASN A 254 -6.43 -16.48 23.90
C ASN A 254 -6.76 -15.42 22.84
N VAL A 255 -6.70 -15.76 21.54
CA VAL A 255 -6.98 -14.80 20.45
C VAL A 255 -8.31 -14.07 20.64
N ASP A 256 -9.38 -14.80 20.97
CA ASP A 256 -10.72 -14.23 21.11
C ASP A 256 -10.83 -13.31 22.34
N GLY A 257 -10.17 -13.69 23.45
CA GLY A 257 -10.11 -12.87 24.66
C GLY A 257 -9.34 -11.57 24.44
N ILE A 258 -8.16 -11.64 23.82
CA ILE A 258 -7.36 -10.47 23.45
C ILE A 258 -8.17 -9.54 22.53
N CYS A 259 -8.82 -10.09 21.50
CA CYS A 259 -9.63 -9.30 20.57
C CYS A 259 -10.86 -8.68 21.26
N ALA A 260 -11.56 -9.42 22.11
CA ALA A 260 -12.74 -8.92 22.81
C ALA A 260 -12.40 -7.79 23.80
N TRP A 261 -11.26 -7.88 24.50
CA TRP A 261 -10.78 -6.83 25.40
C TRP A 261 -10.41 -5.56 24.64
N ILE A 262 -9.69 -5.68 23.53
CA ILE A 262 -9.38 -4.54 22.67
C ILE A 262 -10.67 -3.90 22.14
N ASP A 263 -11.59 -4.71 21.59
CA ASP A 263 -12.87 -4.21 21.07
C ASP A 263 -13.68 -3.50 22.16
N PHE A 264 -13.75 -4.06 23.37
CA PHE A 264 -14.43 -3.44 24.49
C PHE A 264 -13.84 -2.07 24.85
N LEU A 265 -12.52 -1.98 25.03
CA LEU A 265 -11.85 -0.74 25.45
C LEU A 265 -11.92 0.35 24.37
N MET A 266 -11.94 -0.04 23.08
CA MET A 266 -12.19 0.90 21.99
C MET A 266 -13.55 1.60 22.11
N PHE A 267 -14.58 0.95 22.67
CA PHE A 267 -15.93 1.51 22.81
C PHE A 267 -16.22 2.06 24.23
N ALA A 268 -15.30 1.88 25.18
CA ALA A 268 -15.42 2.37 26.56
C ALA A 268 -14.16 3.14 27.01
N PRO A 269 -13.75 4.22 26.30
CA PRO A 269 -12.50 4.92 26.60
C PRO A 269 -12.44 5.53 28.00
N ASP A 270 -13.58 6.02 28.52
CA ASP A 270 -13.69 6.58 29.87
C ASP A 270 -13.45 5.54 30.98
N ALA A 271 -13.48 4.25 30.65
CA ALA A 271 -13.23 3.17 31.57
C ALA A 271 -11.75 2.79 31.65
N ASP A 272 -10.91 3.28 30.72
CA ASP A 272 -9.47 3.06 30.73
C ASP A 272 -8.80 3.95 31.81
N PRO A 273 -8.19 3.39 32.86
CA PRO A 273 -7.51 4.17 33.89
C PRO A 273 -6.27 4.95 33.40
N PHE A 274 -5.78 4.65 32.19
CA PHE A 274 -4.64 5.30 31.58
C PHE A 274 -5.02 6.41 30.59
N TRP A 275 -6.32 6.72 30.48
CA TRP A 275 -6.82 7.75 29.59
C TRP A 275 -6.37 9.15 30.06
N LYS A 276 -5.25 9.63 29.49
CA LYS A 276 -4.75 11.00 29.59
C LYS A 276 -4.30 11.49 28.21
N GLU A 277 -5.18 12.27 27.57
CA GLU A 277 -4.94 13.30 26.54
C GLU A 277 -4.43 12.97 25.12
N ASP A 278 -4.25 11.73 24.67
CA ASP A 278 -4.21 11.49 23.21
C ASP A 278 -4.92 10.19 22.78
N GLN A 279 -6.11 10.33 22.16
CA GLN A 279 -6.86 9.19 21.61
C GLN A 279 -6.09 8.48 20.49
N GLY A 280 -5.17 9.15 19.78
CA GLY A 280 -4.36 8.55 18.72
C GLY A 280 -3.41 7.46 19.24
N ASP A 281 -2.80 7.66 20.40
CA ASP A 281 -1.85 6.72 20.99
C ASP A 281 -2.50 5.40 21.42
N GLN A 282 -3.78 5.42 21.77
CA GLN A 282 -4.50 4.24 22.25
C GLN A 282 -4.84 3.26 21.11
N TYR A 283 -5.32 3.74 19.96
CA TYR A 283 -5.56 2.86 18.80
C TYR A 283 -4.25 2.30 18.24
N ASN A 284 -3.18 3.10 18.28
CA ASN A 284 -1.85 2.66 17.90
C ASN A 284 -1.36 1.53 18.81
N LEU A 285 -1.52 1.65 20.13
CA LEU A 285 -1.21 0.60 21.08
C LEU A 285 -1.93 -0.71 20.73
N TYR A 286 -3.23 -0.66 20.47
CA TYR A 286 -4.02 -1.84 20.15
C TYR A 286 -3.62 -2.49 18.84
N ALA A 287 -3.39 -1.70 17.79
CA ALA A 287 -2.91 -2.22 16.52
C ALA A 287 -1.51 -2.85 16.67
N ASN A 288 -0.63 -2.27 17.50
CA ASN A 288 0.70 -2.81 17.77
C ASN A 288 0.66 -4.13 18.55
N ILE A 289 -0.24 -4.27 19.53
CA ILE A 289 -0.42 -5.53 20.25
C ILE A 289 -0.76 -6.64 19.25
N LEU A 290 -1.73 -6.38 18.37
CA LEU A 290 -2.13 -7.35 17.34
C LEU A 290 -1.00 -7.63 16.35
N TYR A 291 -0.31 -6.61 15.87
CA TYR A 291 0.83 -6.73 14.95
C TYR A 291 1.97 -7.55 15.57
N ASN A 292 2.42 -7.21 16.78
CA ASN A 292 3.50 -7.93 17.44
C ASN A 292 3.10 -9.37 17.80
N ALA A 293 1.82 -9.61 18.14
CA ALA A 293 1.32 -10.96 18.38
C ALA A 293 1.46 -11.85 17.14
N ILE A 294 1.00 -11.39 15.98
CA ILE A 294 1.10 -12.18 14.73
C ILE A 294 2.53 -12.31 14.21
N GLN A 295 3.42 -11.37 14.56
CA GLN A 295 4.85 -11.41 14.23
C GLN A 295 5.67 -12.31 15.16
N THR A 296 5.12 -12.72 16.32
CA THR A 296 5.87 -13.49 17.32
C THR A 296 6.30 -14.86 16.80
N HIS A 297 5.40 -15.58 16.11
CA HIS A 297 5.69 -16.89 15.51
C HIS A 297 4.72 -17.16 14.35
N SER A 298 5.20 -17.81 13.28
CA SER A 298 4.42 -18.02 12.04
C SER A 298 3.11 -18.79 12.25
N SER A 299 3.06 -19.69 13.25
CA SER A 299 1.84 -20.43 13.60
C SER A 299 0.73 -19.57 14.19
N ILE A 300 1.06 -18.42 14.80
CA ILE A 300 0.08 -17.51 15.41
C ILE A 300 -0.72 -16.82 14.32
N PHE A 301 -0.04 -16.36 13.27
CA PHE A 301 -0.67 -15.67 12.14
C PHE A 301 -1.85 -16.46 11.57
N GLN A 302 -1.65 -17.75 11.30
CA GLN A 302 -2.68 -18.63 10.72
C GLN A 302 -3.92 -18.80 11.62
N VAL A 303 -3.72 -18.91 12.93
CA VAL A 303 -4.83 -18.99 13.90
C VAL A 303 -5.59 -17.67 13.96
N TYR A 304 -4.86 -16.55 13.98
CA TYR A 304 -5.46 -15.22 14.10
C TYR A 304 -6.30 -14.87 12.88
N ILE A 305 -5.80 -15.10 11.66
CA ILE A 305 -6.57 -14.81 10.44
C ILE A 305 -7.82 -15.70 10.31
N SER A 306 -7.79 -16.89 10.93
CA SER A 306 -8.96 -17.78 11.03
C SER A 306 -9.96 -17.35 12.10
N SER A 307 -9.57 -16.50 13.06
CA SER A 307 -10.49 -15.94 14.05
C SER A 307 -11.33 -14.82 13.44
N ARG A 308 -12.64 -15.02 13.44
CA ARG A 308 -13.60 -13.99 13.01
C ARG A 308 -13.48 -12.72 13.85
N GLY A 309 -13.27 -12.86 15.16
CA GLY A 309 -13.14 -11.73 16.09
C GLY A 309 -11.93 -10.85 15.74
N PHE A 310 -10.82 -11.48 15.39
CA PHE A 310 -9.61 -10.78 14.95
C PHE A 310 -9.84 -9.99 13.65
N VAL A 311 -10.33 -10.63 12.58
CA VAL A 311 -10.54 -9.95 11.29
C VAL A 311 -11.54 -8.79 11.42
N ASP A 312 -12.61 -8.98 12.20
CA ASP A 312 -13.59 -7.91 12.50
C ASP A 312 -12.97 -6.76 13.28
N LEU A 313 -12.07 -7.05 14.22
CA LEU A 313 -11.38 -6.04 14.99
C LEU A 313 -10.41 -5.23 14.13
N VAL A 314 -9.62 -5.88 13.27
CA VAL A 314 -8.69 -5.19 12.35
C VAL A 314 -9.43 -4.22 11.44
N LEU A 315 -10.55 -4.66 10.85
CA LEU A 315 -11.38 -3.80 10.01
C LEU A 315 -11.94 -2.59 10.78
N ARG A 316 -12.38 -2.79 12.03
CA ARG A 316 -12.89 -1.71 12.88
C ARG A 316 -11.81 -0.75 13.34
N LEU A 317 -10.63 -1.24 13.70
CA LEU A 317 -9.45 -0.42 14.02
C LEU A 317 -9.12 0.51 12.86
N TRP A 318 -9.01 -0.04 11.65
CA TRP A 318 -8.74 0.74 10.44
C TRP A 318 -9.78 1.85 10.22
N LEU A 319 -11.06 1.49 10.26
CA LEU A 319 -12.15 2.42 9.97
C LEU A 319 -12.30 3.51 11.04
N ARG A 320 -12.06 3.19 12.31
CA ARG A 320 -12.18 4.16 13.42
C ARG A 320 -11.02 5.14 13.49
N GLU A 321 -9.81 4.72 13.12
CA GLU A 321 -8.67 5.63 12.98
C GLU A 321 -9.00 6.79 12.02
N GLY A 322 -9.94 6.61 11.08
CA GLY A 322 -10.38 7.63 10.13
C GLY A 322 -11.53 8.56 10.58
N ASP A 323 -12.22 8.31 11.70
CA ASP A 323 -13.46 9.03 12.06
C ASP A 323 -13.22 10.30 12.92
N LYS A 324 -12.03 10.48 13.53
CA LYS A 324 -11.82 11.57 14.52
C LYS A 324 -10.52 12.38 14.46
N SER A 325 -9.53 12.06 13.62
CA SER A 325 -8.36 12.95 13.50
C SER A 325 -7.56 12.65 12.24
N LEU A 326 -7.11 13.71 11.59
CA LEU A 326 -5.82 13.77 10.88
C LEU A 326 -4.85 12.74 11.51
N ILE A 327 -4.15 11.93 10.71
CA ILE A 327 -3.02 11.11 11.17
C ILE A 327 -2.18 11.99 12.12
N THR A 328 -2.22 11.78 13.44
CA THR A 328 -1.70 12.79 14.40
C THR A 328 -0.19 12.96 14.26
N SER A 329 0.49 11.96 13.68
CA SER A 329 1.83 12.10 13.10
C SER A 329 2.17 10.92 12.17
N ILE A 330 2.81 11.18 11.02
CA ILE A 330 3.45 10.13 10.19
C ILE A 330 4.85 9.75 10.76
N SER A 331 5.35 10.46 11.77
CA SER A 331 6.73 10.32 12.28
C SER A 331 7.07 8.98 12.94
N ASN A 332 6.10 8.09 13.14
CA ASN A 332 6.35 6.79 13.76
C ASN A 332 5.86 5.66 12.84
N GLU A 333 6.73 5.26 11.91
CA GLU A 333 6.49 4.29 10.84
C GLU A 333 6.08 2.89 11.31
N MET A 334 6.16 2.63 12.62
CA MET A 334 5.86 1.38 13.32
C MET A 334 4.55 1.41 14.12
N LEU A 335 3.82 2.54 14.12
CA LEU A 335 2.59 2.67 14.90
C LEU A 335 1.33 2.57 14.04
N GLY A 336 0.28 1.97 14.61
CA GLY A 336 -1.08 2.01 14.04
C GLY A 336 -1.46 0.80 13.21
N SER A 337 -2.57 0.92 12.48
CA SER A 337 -3.15 -0.20 11.73
C SER A 337 -2.43 -0.53 10.41
N ILE A 338 -1.52 0.33 9.95
CA ILE A 338 -0.81 0.16 8.67
C ILE A 338 0.14 -1.04 8.68
N PRO A 339 1.09 -1.20 9.63
CA PRO A 339 1.94 -2.39 9.67
C PRO A 339 1.13 -3.68 9.78
N LEU A 340 0.07 -3.67 10.59
CA LEU A 340 -0.85 -4.79 10.76
C LEU A 340 -1.50 -5.21 9.43
N LEU A 341 -2.11 -4.26 8.72
CA LEU A 341 -2.73 -4.54 7.42
C LEU A 341 -1.72 -4.90 6.34
N THR A 342 -0.54 -4.28 6.35
CA THR A 342 0.52 -4.57 5.35
C THR A 342 0.98 -6.03 5.48
N VAL A 343 1.16 -6.51 6.72
CA VAL A 343 1.50 -7.93 6.97
C VAL A 343 0.35 -8.84 6.57
N MET A 344 -0.88 -8.54 7.00
CA MET A 344 -2.03 -9.38 6.66
C MET A 344 -2.22 -9.49 5.15
N LEU A 345 -2.18 -8.39 4.43
CA LEU A 345 -2.40 -8.36 2.98
C LEU A 345 -1.20 -8.84 2.16
N GLY A 346 -0.10 -9.20 2.82
CA GLY A 346 0.97 -10.01 2.23
C GLY A 346 0.60 -11.50 2.10
N SER A 347 -0.50 -11.96 2.69
CA SER A 347 -1.02 -13.33 2.60
C SER A 347 -2.33 -13.37 1.82
N GLU A 348 -2.47 -14.34 0.91
CA GLU A 348 -3.70 -14.55 0.14
C GLU A 348 -4.88 -14.91 1.05
N ASP A 349 -4.70 -15.85 1.98
CA ASP A 349 -5.73 -16.30 2.93
C ASP A 349 -6.27 -15.14 3.78
N ALA A 350 -5.37 -14.29 4.29
CA ALA A 350 -5.75 -13.15 5.11
C ALA A 350 -6.41 -12.04 4.28
N THR A 351 -6.00 -11.87 3.02
CA THR A 351 -6.65 -10.96 2.07
C THR A 351 -8.08 -11.40 1.79
N GLU A 352 -8.29 -12.69 1.53
CA GLU A 352 -9.61 -13.29 1.33
C GLU A 352 -10.49 -13.08 2.58
N ALA A 353 -10.01 -13.46 3.77
CA ALA A 353 -10.74 -13.32 5.02
C ALA A 353 -11.18 -11.86 5.28
N LEU A 354 -10.29 -10.89 5.09
CA LEU A 354 -10.61 -9.47 5.26
C LEU A 354 -11.64 -8.99 4.23
N CYS A 355 -11.48 -9.38 2.96
CA CYS A 355 -12.37 -8.97 1.88
C CYS A 355 -13.78 -9.55 2.07
N GLU A 356 -13.90 -10.85 2.32
CA GLU A 356 -15.17 -11.51 2.60
C GLU A 356 -15.88 -10.84 3.77
N ARG A 357 -15.15 -10.52 4.84
CA ARG A 357 -15.75 -9.90 6.01
C ARG A 357 -16.20 -8.46 5.77
N ALA A 358 -15.39 -7.68 5.04
CA ALA A 358 -15.75 -6.32 4.64
C ALA A 358 -17.00 -6.31 3.74
N ILE A 359 -17.14 -7.29 2.85
CA ILE A 359 -18.32 -7.45 1.99
C ILE A 359 -19.54 -7.88 2.81
N ALA A 360 -19.42 -8.96 3.60
CA ALA A 360 -20.50 -9.51 4.40
C ALA A 360 -21.05 -8.50 5.43
N SER A 361 -20.21 -7.59 5.91
CA SER A 361 -20.60 -6.53 6.86
C SER A 361 -21.06 -5.24 6.18
N GLY A 362 -21.08 -5.17 4.84
CA GLY A 362 -21.44 -3.94 4.10
C GLY A 362 -20.43 -2.80 4.27
N LEU A 363 -19.19 -3.11 4.64
CA LEU A 363 -18.12 -2.15 4.94
C LEU A 363 -17.14 -1.93 3.78
N ALA A 364 -17.19 -2.72 2.71
CA ALA A 364 -16.28 -2.58 1.55
C ALA A 364 -16.21 -1.14 0.99
N GLY A 365 -17.35 -0.45 0.88
CA GLY A 365 -17.40 0.96 0.45
C GLY A 365 -16.71 1.93 1.42
N LYS A 366 -16.82 1.69 2.73
CA LYS A 366 -16.16 2.50 3.77
C LYS A 366 -14.65 2.23 3.81
N LEU A 367 -14.25 0.97 3.67
CA LEU A 367 -12.84 0.55 3.62
C LEU A 367 -12.11 1.23 2.44
N THR A 368 -12.65 1.07 1.24
CA THR A 368 -12.09 1.67 0.02
C THR A 368 -12.05 3.20 0.09
N LYS A 369 -13.11 3.85 0.57
CA LYS A 369 -13.12 5.30 0.81
C LYS A 369 -12.05 5.74 1.80
N SER A 370 -11.91 5.04 2.93
CA SER A 370 -10.93 5.33 3.96
C SER A 370 -9.49 5.25 3.42
N LEU A 371 -9.19 4.23 2.59
CA LEU A 371 -7.89 4.09 1.92
C LEU A 371 -7.56 5.31 1.04
N MET A 372 -8.52 5.75 0.20
CA MET A 372 -8.31 6.92 -0.67
C MET A 372 -8.10 8.19 0.15
N VAL A 373 -8.88 8.39 1.21
CA VAL A 373 -8.75 9.55 2.10
C VAL A 373 -7.36 9.60 2.75
N LYS A 374 -6.89 8.49 3.33
CA LYS A 374 -5.56 8.43 3.97
C LYS A 374 -4.43 8.64 2.97
N LEU A 375 -4.54 8.06 1.76
CA LEU A 375 -3.58 8.27 0.68
C LEU A 375 -3.45 9.75 0.30
N LEU A 376 -4.58 10.44 0.10
CA LEU A 376 -4.58 11.86 -0.24
C LEU A 376 -4.13 12.76 0.91
N GLN A 377 -4.49 12.42 2.15
CA GLN A 377 -4.02 13.14 3.33
C GLN A 377 -2.49 13.10 3.42
N ALA A 378 -1.86 11.94 3.18
CA ALA A 378 -0.41 11.78 3.18
C ALA A 378 0.29 12.84 2.31
N VAL A 379 -0.21 13.06 1.09
CA VAL A 379 0.43 13.93 0.10
C VAL A 379 -0.08 15.38 0.12
N ARG A 380 -1.32 15.65 0.59
CA ARG A 380 -1.87 17.02 0.65
C ARG A 380 -1.53 17.74 1.96
N ILE A 381 -1.32 16.99 3.03
CA ILE A 381 -1.10 17.56 4.37
C ILE A 381 0.35 17.32 4.79
N TYR A 382 0.75 16.05 4.88
CA TYR A 382 2.02 15.70 5.53
C TYR A 382 3.26 15.97 4.71
N ILE A 383 3.12 16.14 3.40
CA ILE A 383 4.22 16.58 2.54
C ILE A 383 4.84 17.91 3.00
N ASN A 384 4.05 18.73 3.71
CA ASN A 384 4.49 20.02 4.26
C ASN A 384 4.91 19.95 5.73
N THR A 385 4.64 18.85 6.44
CA THR A 385 4.84 18.74 7.90
C THR A 385 5.78 17.60 8.31
N ALA A 386 6.13 16.69 7.40
CA ALA A 386 7.00 15.54 7.64
C ALA A 386 8.13 15.47 6.60
N PRO A 387 9.26 14.81 6.91
CA PRO A 387 10.31 14.56 5.93
C PRO A 387 9.75 13.78 4.72
N LEU A 388 10.10 14.23 3.51
CA LEU A 388 9.59 13.63 2.28
C LEU A 388 9.83 12.11 2.16
N PRO A 389 11.00 11.55 2.55
CA PRO A 389 11.19 10.09 2.55
C PRO A 389 10.16 9.33 3.40
N THR A 390 9.76 9.90 4.54
CA THR A 390 8.74 9.31 5.42
C THR A 390 7.37 9.32 4.75
N VAL A 391 7.03 10.39 4.01
CA VAL A 391 5.79 10.46 3.23
C VAL A 391 5.78 9.45 2.08
N VAL A 392 6.89 9.31 1.35
CA VAL A 392 7.04 8.30 0.29
C VAL A 392 6.84 6.88 0.85
N ASN A 393 7.47 6.56 1.98
CA ASN A 393 7.33 5.28 2.65
C ASN A 393 5.89 5.02 3.12
N TYR A 394 5.21 6.05 3.63
CA TYR A 394 3.80 5.94 4.01
C TYR A 394 2.92 5.62 2.80
N VAL A 395 3.12 6.33 1.68
CA VAL A 395 2.38 6.07 0.43
C VAL A 395 2.65 4.64 -0.08
N ASP A 396 3.91 4.18 -0.05
CA ASP A 396 4.27 2.80 -0.40
C ASP A 396 3.49 1.76 0.40
N LYS A 397 3.42 1.92 1.73
CA LYS A 397 2.67 1.02 2.62
C LYS A 397 1.16 1.04 2.33
N ILE A 398 0.58 2.21 2.06
CA ILE A 398 -0.83 2.31 1.67
C ILE A 398 -1.06 1.63 0.31
N MET A 399 -0.15 1.77 -0.65
CA MET A 399 -0.24 1.07 -1.93
C MET A 399 -0.14 -0.45 -1.78
N LYS A 400 0.70 -0.95 -0.86
CA LYS A 400 0.78 -2.39 -0.50
C LYS A 400 -0.52 -2.93 0.10
N ILE A 401 -1.36 -2.08 0.68
CA ILE A 401 -2.70 -2.44 1.16
C ILE A 401 -3.71 -2.40 -0.01
N ILE A 402 -3.67 -1.35 -0.84
CA ILE A 402 -4.62 -1.17 -1.95
C ILE A 402 -4.47 -2.28 -3.01
N VAL A 403 -3.25 -2.61 -3.40
CA VAL A 403 -3.01 -3.51 -4.55
C VAL A 403 -3.62 -4.90 -4.36
N PRO A 404 -3.40 -5.63 -3.26
CA PRO A 404 -4.03 -6.93 -3.03
C PRO A 404 -5.57 -6.84 -3.06
N LEU A 405 -6.14 -5.82 -2.43
CA LEU A 405 -7.60 -5.62 -2.37
C LEU A 405 -8.21 -5.35 -3.76
N THR A 406 -7.50 -4.64 -4.64
CA THR A 406 -7.95 -4.41 -6.03
C THR A 406 -7.82 -5.64 -6.93
N LYS A 407 -6.92 -6.58 -6.58
CA LYS A 407 -6.71 -7.83 -7.31
C LYS A 407 -7.65 -8.95 -6.84
N TYR A 408 -8.27 -8.80 -5.66
CA TYR A 408 -9.24 -9.77 -5.15
C TYR A 408 -10.44 -9.88 -6.11
N ASN A 409 -10.63 -11.07 -6.69
CA ASN A 409 -11.59 -11.33 -7.77
C ASN A 409 -13.04 -11.41 -7.25
N ASN A 410 -13.57 -10.29 -6.79
CA ASN A 410 -14.94 -10.18 -6.28
C ASN A 410 -15.63 -8.90 -6.76
N ASP A 411 -16.80 -9.05 -7.39
CA ASP A 411 -17.57 -7.95 -7.95
C ASP A 411 -17.94 -6.85 -6.94
N ALA A 412 -18.23 -7.20 -5.68
CA ALA A 412 -18.65 -6.23 -4.67
C ALA A 412 -17.47 -5.34 -4.24
N MET A 413 -16.29 -5.93 -4.04
CA MET A 413 -15.07 -5.18 -3.70
C MET A 413 -14.64 -4.29 -4.88
N ILE A 414 -14.63 -4.84 -6.09
CA ILE A 414 -14.29 -4.11 -7.31
C ILE A 414 -15.25 -2.93 -7.53
N LYS A 415 -16.57 -3.15 -7.35
CA LYS A 415 -17.57 -2.06 -7.41
C LYS A 415 -17.32 -0.99 -6.34
N ALA A 416 -16.89 -1.37 -5.14
CA ALA A 416 -16.58 -0.42 -4.07
C ALA A 416 -15.38 0.48 -4.43
N PHE A 417 -14.31 -0.07 -5.00
CA PHE A 417 -13.19 0.73 -5.51
C PHE A 417 -13.63 1.68 -6.63
N HIS A 418 -14.39 1.19 -7.60
CA HIS A 418 -14.90 2.02 -8.69
C HIS A 418 -15.84 3.13 -8.22
N ALA A 419 -16.68 2.87 -7.22
CA ALA A 419 -17.59 3.87 -6.67
C ALA A 419 -16.86 5.02 -5.96
N ASN A 420 -15.61 4.80 -5.54
CA ASN A 420 -14.75 5.80 -4.91
C ASN A 420 -13.67 6.35 -5.87
N GLU A 421 -13.82 6.18 -7.18
CA GLU A 421 -12.91 6.70 -8.22
C GLU A 421 -11.42 6.43 -7.94
N TYR A 422 -11.11 5.25 -7.42
CA TYR A 422 -9.80 4.95 -6.82
C TYR A 422 -8.60 5.24 -7.72
N LEU A 423 -8.70 5.03 -9.04
CA LEU A 423 -7.61 5.35 -9.96
C LEU A 423 -7.35 6.84 -10.08
N THR A 424 -8.40 7.67 -10.10
CA THR A 424 -8.23 9.13 -10.12
C THR A 424 -7.50 9.58 -8.86
N GLU A 425 -7.93 9.11 -7.68
CA GLU A 425 -7.32 9.51 -6.41
C GLU A 425 -5.89 9.00 -6.25
N ILE A 426 -5.59 7.76 -6.69
CA ILE A 426 -4.23 7.21 -6.67
C ILE A 426 -3.32 8.02 -7.59
N ILE A 427 -3.71 8.25 -8.84
CA ILE A 427 -2.87 9.00 -9.78
C ILE A 427 -2.68 10.44 -9.31
N THR A 428 -3.72 11.10 -8.77
CA THR A 428 -3.57 12.42 -8.14
C THR A 428 -2.60 12.39 -6.96
N ALA A 429 -2.64 11.36 -6.12
CA ALA A 429 -1.73 11.29 -5.00
C ALA A 429 -0.27 11.10 -5.44
N LEU A 430 -0.04 10.22 -6.41
CA LEU A 430 1.25 9.96 -7.01
C LEU A 430 1.80 11.19 -7.75
N ASP A 431 0.92 11.94 -8.41
CA ASP A 431 1.27 13.17 -9.09
C ASP A 431 1.78 14.25 -8.11
N ILE A 432 1.02 14.52 -7.05
CA ILE A 432 1.41 15.46 -5.98
C ILE A 432 2.74 15.04 -5.34
N LEU A 433 2.90 13.73 -5.07
CA LEU A 433 4.14 13.20 -4.51
C LEU A 433 5.32 13.45 -5.46
N SER A 434 5.15 13.17 -6.75
CA SER A 434 6.19 13.37 -7.77
C SER A 434 6.65 14.82 -7.87
N ALA A 435 5.71 15.78 -7.80
CA ALA A 435 6.02 17.21 -7.83
C ALA A 435 6.83 17.67 -6.60
N ALA A 436 6.54 17.13 -5.42
CA ALA A 436 7.32 17.43 -4.22
C ALA A 436 8.73 16.82 -4.25
N VAL A 437 8.87 15.62 -4.82
CA VAL A 437 10.19 15.00 -5.04
C VAL A 437 10.99 15.79 -6.06
N GLU A 438 10.38 16.24 -7.16
CA GLU A 438 11.04 17.13 -8.12
C GLU A 438 11.56 18.42 -7.46
N LYS A 439 10.71 19.11 -6.68
CA LYS A 439 11.05 20.37 -6.01
C LYS A 439 12.17 20.25 -4.99
N SER A 440 12.32 19.10 -4.33
CA SER A 440 13.36 18.88 -3.32
C SER A 440 14.73 18.51 -3.90
N HIS A 441 14.82 18.31 -5.23
CA HIS A 441 16.01 17.85 -5.95
C HIS A 441 16.75 16.60 -5.42
N PRO A 442 16.13 15.58 -4.77
CA PRO A 442 16.84 14.41 -4.30
C PRO A 442 16.86 13.35 -5.40
N SER A 443 17.87 13.40 -6.28
CA SER A 443 18.07 12.38 -7.33
C SER A 443 18.02 10.95 -6.78
N LYS A 444 18.57 10.75 -5.58
CA LYS A 444 18.56 9.46 -4.88
C LYS A 444 17.16 8.98 -4.48
N LEU A 445 16.22 9.88 -4.15
CA LEU A 445 14.87 9.51 -3.73
C LEU A 445 14.01 9.03 -4.91
N TRP A 446 14.25 9.60 -6.10
CA TRP A 446 13.72 9.07 -7.35
C TRP A 446 14.17 7.61 -7.57
N GLU A 447 15.48 7.37 -7.43
CA GLU A 447 16.10 6.07 -7.71
C GLU A 447 15.74 4.96 -6.73
N THR A 448 15.58 5.23 -5.43
CA THR A 448 15.42 4.15 -4.43
C THR A 448 13.99 3.73 -4.15
N THR A 449 13.00 4.62 -4.29
CA THR A 449 11.66 4.35 -3.76
C THR A 449 10.54 4.93 -4.61
N CYS A 450 10.70 6.13 -5.18
CA CYS A 450 9.59 6.77 -5.90
C CYS A 450 9.21 6.02 -7.17
N PHE A 451 10.17 5.58 -8.00
CA PHE A 451 9.83 4.82 -9.22
C PHE A 451 9.02 3.55 -8.93
N THR A 452 9.35 2.83 -7.84
CA THR A 452 8.61 1.62 -7.44
C THR A 452 7.16 1.92 -7.06
N VAL A 453 6.94 2.97 -6.26
CA VAL A 453 5.60 3.37 -5.82
C VAL A 453 4.77 3.86 -7.01
N LEU A 454 5.36 4.69 -7.87
CA LEU A 454 4.73 5.20 -9.09
C LEU A 454 4.38 4.06 -10.06
N ALA A 455 5.30 3.11 -10.26
CA ALA A 455 5.08 1.91 -11.06
C ALA A 455 3.91 1.09 -10.54
N THR A 456 3.83 0.91 -9.22
CA THR A 456 2.77 0.14 -8.59
C THR A 456 1.40 0.76 -8.86
N GLY A 457 1.26 2.09 -8.74
CA GLY A 457 0.00 2.77 -9.03
C GLY A 457 -0.35 2.80 -10.52
N ILE A 458 0.63 3.04 -11.42
CA ILE A 458 0.39 3.03 -12.87
C ILE A 458 0.00 1.62 -13.35
N ASN A 459 0.57 0.57 -12.76
CA ASN A 459 0.23 -0.81 -13.12
C ASN A 459 -1.23 -1.17 -12.76
N LEU A 460 -1.87 -0.46 -11.82
CA LEU A 460 -3.29 -0.64 -11.53
C LEU A 460 -4.21 -0.23 -12.69
N LEU A 461 -3.73 0.58 -13.64
CA LEU A 461 -4.47 0.86 -14.87
C LEU A 461 -4.77 -0.41 -15.67
N PHE A 462 -3.94 -1.43 -15.50
CA PHE A 462 -3.88 -2.61 -16.33
C PHE A 462 -4.45 -3.87 -15.66
N THR A 463 -4.82 -3.80 -14.38
CA THR A 463 -5.37 -4.94 -13.63
C THR A 463 -6.79 -5.31 -14.10
N ALA A 464 -7.66 -4.31 -14.32
CA ALA A 464 -9.03 -4.53 -14.80
C ALA A 464 -9.12 -4.46 -16.34
N ARG A 465 -8.76 -5.58 -16.99
CA ARG A 465 -8.67 -5.71 -18.46
C ARG A 465 -9.91 -5.29 -19.26
N THR A 466 -11.10 -5.39 -18.66
CA THR A 466 -12.39 -5.04 -19.26
C THR A 466 -12.74 -3.55 -19.12
N ARG A 467 -12.11 -2.81 -18.22
CA ARG A 467 -12.39 -1.38 -17.98
C ARG A 467 -11.29 -0.45 -18.47
N ILE A 468 -10.40 -0.93 -19.34
CA ILE A 468 -9.20 -0.20 -19.72
C ILE A 468 -9.48 1.22 -20.23
N LEU A 469 -10.57 1.42 -20.99
CA LEU A 469 -10.96 2.74 -21.51
C LEU A 469 -11.42 3.70 -20.40
N GLN A 470 -12.11 3.17 -19.38
CA GLN A 470 -12.52 3.94 -18.19
C GLN A 470 -11.30 4.24 -17.33
N ASN A 471 -10.43 3.27 -17.12
CA ASN A 471 -9.19 3.42 -16.35
C ASN A 471 -8.31 4.52 -16.94
N TRP A 472 -8.12 4.57 -18.25
CA TRP A 472 -7.42 5.69 -18.91
C TRP A 472 -8.11 7.03 -18.65
N GLY A 473 -9.43 7.07 -18.76
CA GLY A 473 -10.20 8.28 -18.48
C GLY A 473 -10.10 8.75 -17.03
N GLU A 474 -10.04 7.83 -16.07
CA GLU A 474 -9.84 8.11 -14.63
C GLU A 474 -8.41 8.57 -14.35
N ALA A 475 -7.42 7.94 -14.97
CA ALA A 475 -6.01 8.30 -14.84
C ALA A 475 -5.69 9.69 -15.38
N ILE A 476 -6.24 10.04 -16.55
CA ILE A 476 -6.10 11.38 -17.14
C ILE A 476 -6.72 12.44 -16.19
N ARG A 477 -7.87 12.15 -15.58
CA ARG A 477 -8.46 13.05 -14.57
C ARG A 477 -7.58 13.22 -13.34
N GLY A 478 -6.76 12.21 -13.02
CA GLY A 478 -5.81 12.26 -11.92
C GLY A 478 -4.49 12.97 -12.24
N ASP A 479 -4.32 13.51 -13.44
CA ASP A 479 -3.08 14.09 -13.99
C ASP A 479 -1.95 13.08 -14.27
N LEU A 480 -2.29 11.95 -14.89
CA LEU A 480 -1.29 10.96 -15.33
C LEU A 480 -0.18 11.58 -16.21
N LEU A 481 -0.52 12.56 -17.06
CA LEU A 481 0.45 13.13 -18.00
C LEU A 481 1.47 14.02 -17.30
N GLY A 482 1.05 14.88 -16.37
CA GLY A 482 1.97 15.64 -15.53
C GLY A 482 2.93 14.73 -14.76
N LEU A 483 2.39 13.65 -14.19
CA LEU A 483 3.19 12.62 -13.52
C LEU A 483 4.25 12.00 -14.47
N LEU A 484 3.84 11.56 -15.66
CA LEU A 484 4.76 10.94 -16.62
C LEU A 484 5.84 11.92 -17.12
N VAL A 485 5.52 13.20 -17.28
CA VAL A 485 6.50 14.24 -17.65
C VAL A 485 7.57 14.38 -16.57
N ARG A 486 7.17 14.48 -15.30
CA ARG A 486 8.10 14.53 -14.15
C ARG A 486 8.97 13.28 -14.05
N MET A 487 8.37 12.11 -14.24
CA MET A 487 9.13 10.85 -14.30
C MET A 487 10.16 10.86 -15.43
N SER A 488 9.78 11.38 -16.60
CA SER A 488 10.68 11.47 -17.76
C SER A 488 11.85 12.42 -17.52
N ALA A 489 11.59 13.54 -16.86
CA ALA A 489 12.61 14.51 -16.48
C ALA A 489 13.61 13.97 -15.45
N ALA A 490 13.17 13.03 -14.61
CA ALA A 490 14.01 12.37 -13.62
C ALA A 490 14.93 11.27 -14.22
N VAL A 491 14.65 10.77 -15.42
CA VAL A 491 15.49 9.78 -16.11
C VAL A 491 16.72 10.47 -16.73
N SER A 492 17.92 9.96 -16.46
CA SER A 492 19.15 10.53 -16.99
C SER A 492 19.32 10.30 -18.50
N ASN A 493 20.21 11.08 -19.14
CA ASN A 493 20.52 10.96 -20.57
C ASN A 493 21.71 10.02 -20.86
N THR A 494 22.08 9.14 -19.93
CA THR A 494 23.20 8.21 -20.15
C THR A 494 22.79 7.05 -21.07
N LYS A 495 23.75 6.50 -21.83
CA LYS A 495 23.50 5.33 -22.67
C LYS A 495 23.19 4.07 -21.85
N ASP A 496 23.88 3.93 -20.72
CA ASP A 496 23.71 2.85 -19.76
C ASP A 496 22.95 3.40 -18.55
N LEU A 497 21.66 3.05 -18.44
CA LEU A 497 20.81 3.45 -17.33
C LEU A 497 20.98 2.45 -16.17
N PRO A 498 21.11 2.93 -14.91
CA PRO A 498 20.96 2.09 -13.73
C PRO A 498 19.59 1.40 -13.71
N ASP A 499 19.48 0.22 -13.09
CA ASP A 499 18.26 -0.63 -13.11
C ASP A 499 16.97 0.15 -12.81
N MET A 500 16.97 0.98 -11.76
CA MET A 500 15.79 1.77 -11.38
C MET A 500 15.44 2.87 -12.39
N GLN A 501 16.44 3.50 -13.01
CA GLN A 501 16.17 4.47 -14.07
C GLN A 501 15.69 3.80 -15.36
N LEU A 502 16.19 2.60 -15.67
CA LEU A 502 15.70 1.80 -16.78
C LEU A 502 14.24 1.39 -16.56
N ARG A 503 13.86 0.98 -15.34
CA ARG A 503 12.47 0.72 -14.97
C ARG A 503 11.59 1.96 -15.17
N GLY A 504 12.06 3.13 -14.73
CA GLY A 504 11.37 4.40 -14.96
C GLY A 504 11.18 4.72 -16.45
N TYR A 505 12.23 4.57 -17.24
CA TYR A 505 12.21 4.74 -18.71
C TYR A 505 11.17 3.82 -19.37
N GLU A 506 11.24 2.52 -19.08
CA GLU A 506 10.35 1.52 -19.69
C GLU A 506 8.90 1.75 -19.28
N LEU A 507 8.65 2.12 -18.02
CA LEU A 507 7.31 2.42 -17.54
C LEU A 507 6.69 3.61 -18.27
N VAL A 508 7.43 4.72 -18.42
CA VAL A 508 6.97 5.89 -19.18
C VAL A 508 6.69 5.52 -20.63
N ARG A 509 7.68 4.92 -21.31
CA ARG A 509 7.59 4.51 -22.71
C ARG A 509 6.37 3.63 -22.95
N TYR A 510 6.18 2.63 -22.10
CA TYR A 510 5.09 1.68 -22.19
C TYR A 510 3.73 2.33 -21.94
N THR A 511 3.62 3.17 -20.90
CA THR A 511 2.38 3.84 -20.53
C THR A 511 1.93 4.80 -21.64
N LEU A 512 2.84 5.60 -22.20
CA LEU A 512 2.52 6.52 -23.31
C LEU A 512 2.08 5.76 -24.56
N SER A 513 2.80 4.70 -24.91
CA SER A 513 2.47 3.90 -26.09
C SER A 513 1.09 3.27 -25.97
N HIS A 514 0.76 2.73 -24.79
CA HIS A 514 -0.57 2.18 -24.56
C HIS A 514 -1.65 3.26 -24.51
N LEU A 515 -1.41 4.41 -23.87
CA LEU A 515 -2.36 5.52 -23.87
C LEU A 515 -2.67 5.95 -25.31
N LEU A 516 -1.64 6.10 -26.15
CA LEU A 516 -1.78 6.52 -27.55
C LEU A 516 -2.68 5.60 -28.38
N ILE A 517 -2.55 4.29 -28.21
CA ILE A 517 -3.43 3.31 -28.84
C ILE A 517 -4.89 3.53 -28.40
N HIS A 518 -5.12 3.81 -27.11
CA HIS A 518 -6.46 4.03 -26.57
C HIS A 518 -7.02 5.43 -26.84
N LEU A 519 -6.21 6.38 -27.35
CA LEU A 519 -6.70 7.63 -27.94
C LEU A 519 -7.41 7.40 -29.29
N SER A 520 -7.44 6.16 -29.82
CA SER A 520 -8.38 5.78 -30.88
C SER A 520 -9.84 5.72 -30.42
N TYR A 521 -10.13 5.96 -29.14
CA TYR A 521 -11.48 6.01 -28.58
C TYR A 521 -11.86 7.42 -28.14
N PRO A 522 -13.00 7.94 -28.61
CA PRO A 522 -13.39 9.32 -28.33
C PRO A 522 -13.58 9.54 -26.82
N LYS A 523 -13.99 8.55 -26.03
CA LYS A 523 -14.14 8.73 -24.58
C LYS A 523 -12.82 9.11 -23.89
N VAL A 524 -11.70 8.54 -24.33
CA VAL A 524 -10.37 8.82 -23.76
C VAL A 524 -9.88 10.18 -24.22
N VAL A 525 -9.97 10.46 -25.54
CA VAL A 525 -9.64 11.78 -26.12
C VAL A 525 -10.45 12.90 -25.44
N LYS A 526 -11.72 12.64 -25.09
CA LYS A 526 -12.56 13.61 -24.38
C LYS A 526 -11.95 14.04 -23.05
N GLN A 527 -11.42 13.09 -22.27
CA GLN A 527 -10.81 13.40 -20.99
C GLN A 527 -9.52 14.17 -21.20
N LEU A 528 -8.72 13.76 -22.20
CA LEU A 528 -7.48 14.45 -22.56
C LEU A 528 -7.73 15.93 -22.91
N VAL A 529 -8.70 16.20 -23.79
CA VAL A 529 -9.09 17.57 -24.18
C VAL A 529 -9.65 18.35 -22.98
N ARG A 530 -10.51 17.74 -22.17
CA ARG A 530 -11.14 18.40 -21.01
C ARG A 530 -10.16 18.84 -19.94
N CYS A 531 -9.09 18.09 -19.73
CA CYS A 531 -8.06 18.42 -18.76
C CYS A 531 -7.10 19.53 -19.25
N GLY A 532 -7.34 20.14 -20.43
CA GLY A 532 -6.60 21.32 -20.91
C GLY A 532 -5.37 21.05 -21.76
N ASN A 533 -5.14 19.79 -22.16
CA ASN A 533 -3.81 19.25 -22.48
C ASN A 533 -3.53 18.97 -23.97
N ILE A 534 -4.15 19.67 -24.93
CA ILE A 534 -3.84 19.42 -26.36
C ILE A 534 -3.55 20.70 -27.15
N ASN A 535 -4.33 21.75 -26.93
CA ASN A 535 -4.18 22.99 -27.71
C ASN A 535 -3.26 24.03 -27.04
N ALA A 536 -2.78 23.76 -25.82
CA ALA A 536 -1.97 24.69 -25.00
C ALA A 536 -0.50 24.24 -24.81
N TRP A 537 -0.11 23.08 -25.34
CA TRP A 537 1.23 22.53 -25.13
C TRP A 537 2.23 22.99 -26.18
N ASP A 538 2.80 24.17 -25.92
CA ASP A 538 4.04 24.64 -26.52
C ASP A 538 5.19 23.67 -26.18
N ALA A 539 6.17 23.58 -27.08
CA ALA A 539 7.38 22.77 -26.93
C ALA A 539 8.15 22.96 -25.59
N GLY A 540 7.80 23.98 -24.80
CA GLY A 540 8.36 24.26 -23.48
C GLY A 540 8.05 23.20 -22.42
N GLU A 541 6.91 22.52 -22.45
CA GLU A 541 6.51 21.63 -21.34
C GLU A 541 7.31 20.32 -21.24
N TYR A 542 7.86 19.79 -22.32
CA TYR A 542 8.74 18.61 -22.28
C TYR A 542 10.19 18.96 -22.64
N SER A 543 10.49 20.26 -22.83
CA SER A 543 11.85 20.76 -23.09
C SER A 543 12.84 20.44 -21.96
N HIS A 544 12.34 20.20 -20.76
CA HIS A 544 13.14 19.85 -19.58
C HIS A 544 13.43 18.34 -19.46
N ILE A 545 12.88 17.51 -20.35
CA ILE A 545 13.20 16.08 -20.43
C ILE A 545 14.60 15.92 -21.01
N ARG A 546 15.55 15.52 -20.16
CA ARG A 546 16.96 15.41 -20.54
C ARG A 546 17.25 14.20 -21.41
N ASN A 547 16.48 13.11 -21.26
CA ASN A 547 16.66 11.90 -22.02
C ASN A 547 16.14 12.06 -23.45
N GLU A 548 17.03 12.09 -24.44
CA GLU A 548 16.70 12.35 -25.84
C GLU A 548 15.69 11.35 -26.42
N LYS A 549 15.78 10.07 -26.01
CA LYS A 549 14.85 9.04 -26.47
C LYS A 549 13.44 9.28 -25.94
N LEU A 550 13.30 9.62 -24.66
CA LEU A 550 12.00 9.97 -24.07
C LEU A 550 11.44 11.26 -24.67
N ALA A 551 12.28 12.28 -24.88
CA ALA A 551 11.86 13.51 -25.53
C ALA A 551 11.25 13.26 -26.92
N ASN A 552 11.90 12.40 -27.74
CA ASN A 552 11.37 12.00 -29.04
C ASN A 552 10.04 11.21 -28.91
N ILE A 553 9.93 10.31 -27.91
CA ILE A 553 8.67 9.59 -27.66
C ILE A 553 7.53 10.56 -27.32
N TRP A 554 7.80 11.58 -26.51
CA TRP A 554 6.84 12.61 -26.16
C TRP A 554 6.44 13.48 -27.35
N GLU A 555 7.40 13.92 -28.16
CA GLU A 555 7.12 14.68 -29.38
C GLU A 555 6.15 13.93 -30.29
N ILE A 556 6.41 12.64 -30.51
CA ILE A 556 5.53 11.84 -31.37
C ILE A 556 4.18 11.57 -30.70
N PHE A 557 4.17 11.27 -29.39
CA PHE A 557 2.92 11.12 -28.63
C PHE A 557 2.02 12.35 -28.78
N TRP A 558 2.58 13.55 -28.63
CA TRP A 558 1.83 14.80 -28.72
C TRP A 558 1.29 15.06 -30.10
N LYS A 559 2.11 14.89 -31.13
CA LYS A 559 1.69 15.01 -32.52
C LYS A 559 0.49 14.11 -32.82
N ASP A 560 0.60 12.84 -32.44
CA ASP A 560 -0.42 11.83 -32.65
C ASP A 560 -1.70 12.09 -31.81
N ALA A 561 -1.55 12.57 -30.58
CA ALA A 561 -2.67 12.91 -29.69
C ALA A 561 -3.43 14.15 -30.18
N ALA A 562 -2.71 15.17 -30.67
CA ALA A 562 -3.29 16.39 -31.23
C ALA A 562 -4.13 16.10 -32.48
N GLU A 563 -3.63 15.26 -33.39
CA GLU A 563 -4.40 14.81 -34.57
C GLU A 563 -5.74 14.19 -34.15
N ARG A 564 -5.73 13.28 -33.16
CA ARG A 564 -6.93 12.61 -32.65
C ARG A 564 -7.90 13.59 -31.97
N ALA A 565 -7.41 14.68 -31.39
CA ALA A 565 -8.23 15.72 -30.81
C ALA A 565 -8.90 16.60 -31.85
N VAL A 566 -8.16 17.00 -32.89
CA VAL A 566 -8.70 17.76 -34.03
C VAL A 566 -9.82 16.94 -34.69
N VAL A 567 -9.57 15.65 -34.94
CA VAL A 567 -10.60 14.71 -35.42
C VAL A 567 -11.85 14.76 -34.55
N ARG A 568 -11.71 14.77 -33.22
CA ARG A 568 -12.86 14.83 -32.31
C ARG A 568 -13.67 16.13 -32.47
N GLU A 569 -13.02 17.28 -32.62
CA GLU A 569 -13.67 18.59 -32.68
C GLU A 569 -14.29 18.88 -34.05
N GLU A 570 -13.61 18.47 -35.13
CA GLU A 570 -14.00 18.77 -36.51
C GLU A 570 -15.13 17.90 -37.07
N ILE A 571 -15.61 16.91 -36.31
CA ILE A 571 -16.62 15.97 -36.80
C ILE A 571 -18.00 16.24 -36.18
N PRO A 572 -18.81 17.12 -36.79
CA PRO A 572 -20.24 17.18 -36.51
C PRO A 572 -20.95 16.01 -37.20
N GLY A 573 -21.45 15.07 -36.40
CA GLY A 573 -22.65 14.25 -36.67
C GLY A 573 -22.78 13.51 -38.01
N ALA A 574 -21.69 13.29 -38.75
CA ALA A 574 -21.75 12.74 -40.10
C ALA A 574 -21.92 11.21 -40.04
N THR A 575 -23.02 10.68 -40.54
CA THR A 575 -23.28 9.24 -40.41
C THR A 575 -23.05 8.48 -41.72
N VAL A 576 -22.25 7.41 -41.64
CA VAL A 576 -22.14 6.40 -42.70
C VAL A 576 -23.32 5.43 -42.52
N CYS A 577 -24.05 5.18 -43.60
CA CYS A 577 -25.18 4.28 -43.61
C CYS A 577 -24.70 2.82 -43.62
N ASP A 578 -25.31 1.97 -42.79
CA ASP A 578 -25.03 0.54 -42.73
C ASP A 578 -25.72 -0.27 -43.83
N ASN A 579 -26.46 0.36 -44.76
CA ASN A 579 -26.94 -0.34 -45.95
C ASN A 579 -25.85 -0.30 -47.02
N ILE A 580 -25.29 -1.46 -47.37
CA ILE A 580 -24.23 -1.59 -48.38
C ILE A 580 -24.63 -1.05 -49.76
N SER A 581 -25.93 -1.05 -50.07
CA SER A 581 -26.48 -0.54 -51.34
C SER A 581 -26.91 0.93 -51.26
N CYS A 582 -26.47 1.66 -50.24
CA CYS A 582 -26.75 3.08 -50.11
C CYS A 582 -25.85 3.91 -51.04
N ASP A 583 -26.42 4.47 -52.11
CA ASP A 583 -25.71 5.38 -53.02
C ASP A 583 -25.58 6.82 -52.48
N VAL A 584 -26.17 7.10 -51.31
CA VAL A 584 -26.16 8.44 -50.71
C VAL A 584 -24.81 8.68 -50.02
N MET A 585 -23.88 9.31 -50.76
CA MET A 585 -22.63 9.85 -50.21
C MET A 585 -22.83 11.14 -49.38
N LYS A 586 -24.06 11.68 -49.35
CA LYS A 586 -24.42 12.89 -48.61
C LYS A 586 -24.64 12.56 -47.13
N ARG A 587 -24.02 13.37 -46.26
CA ARG A 587 -24.16 13.29 -44.80
C ARG A 587 -25.64 13.47 -44.43
N PRO A 588 -26.31 12.48 -43.82
CA PRO A 588 -27.67 12.67 -43.31
C PRO A 588 -27.63 13.71 -42.19
N LYS A 589 -28.53 14.71 -42.20
CA LYS A 589 -28.67 15.64 -41.06
C LYS A 589 -29.14 14.93 -39.79
N HIS A 590 -29.83 13.79 -39.95
CA HIS A 590 -30.30 12.92 -38.88
C HIS A 590 -30.03 11.46 -39.25
N SER A 591 -29.49 10.68 -38.32
CA SER A 591 -29.24 9.25 -38.48
C SER A 591 -30.24 8.43 -37.68
N TRP A 592 -30.82 7.42 -38.31
CA TRP A 592 -31.71 6.46 -37.68
C TRP A 592 -30.89 5.31 -37.12
N ILE A 593 -30.60 5.37 -35.82
CA ILE A 593 -29.96 4.27 -35.10
C ILE A 593 -31.01 3.21 -34.78
N CYS A 594 -30.70 1.94 -35.02
CA CYS A 594 -31.59 0.87 -34.63
C CYS A 594 -31.78 0.87 -33.10
N SER A 595 -33.01 1.11 -32.63
CA SER A 595 -33.35 1.18 -31.21
C SER A 595 -33.09 -0.13 -30.45
N ARG A 596 -33.03 -1.26 -31.15
CA ARG A 596 -32.77 -2.57 -30.55
C ARG A 596 -31.29 -2.81 -30.32
N CYS A 597 -30.47 -2.87 -31.37
CA CYS A 597 -29.06 -3.23 -31.26
C CYS A 597 -28.12 -2.05 -30.98
N VAL A 598 -28.55 -0.80 -31.22
CA VAL A 598 -27.80 0.46 -31.06
C VAL A 598 -26.45 0.57 -31.78
N THR A 599 -26.10 -0.41 -32.62
CA THR A 599 -24.83 -0.47 -33.37
C THR A 599 -24.98 -0.13 -34.86
N ALA A 600 -26.16 -0.34 -35.44
CA ALA A 600 -26.47 -0.05 -36.85
C ALA A 600 -27.15 1.33 -37.01
N SER A 601 -26.76 2.05 -38.05
CA SER A 601 -27.20 3.41 -38.37
C SER A 601 -27.60 3.56 -39.84
N TYR A 602 -28.69 4.27 -40.10
CA TYR A 602 -29.24 4.44 -41.45
C TYR A 602 -29.51 5.91 -41.79
N CYS A 603 -29.27 6.26 -43.05
CA CYS A 603 -29.60 7.58 -43.58
C CYS A 603 -31.12 7.79 -43.77
N SER A 604 -31.89 6.71 -43.88
CA SER A 604 -33.34 6.74 -44.08
C SER A 604 -34.02 5.44 -43.62
N PRO A 605 -35.33 5.47 -43.33
CA PRO A 605 -36.12 4.26 -43.08
C PRO A 605 -36.11 3.27 -44.25
N ARG A 606 -35.99 3.76 -45.50
CA ARG A 606 -35.86 2.91 -46.69
C ARG A 606 -34.58 2.07 -46.62
N CYS A 607 -33.44 2.69 -46.34
CA CYS A 607 -32.17 1.98 -46.22
C CYS A 607 -32.19 0.98 -45.06
N GLN A 608 -32.84 1.32 -43.94
CA GLN A 608 -33.06 0.37 -42.85
C GLN A 608 -33.89 -0.83 -43.31
N ALA A 609 -35.00 -0.61 -44.01
CA ALA A 609 -35.90 -1.69 -44.44
C ALA A 609 -35.23 -2.63 -45.47
N GLU A 610 -34.43 -2.09 -46.37
CA GLU A 610 -33.66 -2.88 -47.33
C GLU A 610 -32.59 -3.73 -46.63
N ASP A 611 -31.77 -3.10 -45.79
CA ASP A 611 -30.71 -3.78 -45.05
C ASP A 611 -31.27 -4.81 -44.06
N TRP A 612 -32.42 -4.53 -43.45
CA TRP A 612 -33.14 -5.45 -42.57
C TRP A 612 -33.48 -6.76 -43.28
N LYS A 613 -33.96 -6.69 -44.53
CA LYS A 613 -34.33 -7.89 -45.31
C LYS A 613 -33.10 -8.72 -45.71
N ARG A 614 -31.97 -8.06 -46.00
CA ARG A 614 -30.78 -8.70 -46.55
C ARG A 614 -29.84 -9.24 -45.48
N PHE A 615 -29.59 -8.48 -44.41
CA PHE A 615 -28.52 -8.76 -43.46
C PHE A 615 -28.90 -8.48 -42.01
N HIS A 616 -29.40 -7.27 -41.71
CA HIS A 616 -29.48 -6.79 -40.33
C HIS A 616 -30.47 -7.58 -39.46
N LYS A 617 -31.56 -8.16 -39.99
CA LYS A 617 -32.51 -8.93 -39.17
C LYS A 617 -31.83 -10.08 -38.41
N SER A 618 -30.92 -10.81 -39.05
CA SER A 618 -30.13 -11.88 -38.40
C SER A 618 -29.00 -11.35 -37.50
N GLU A 619 -28.42 -10.21 -37.85
CA GLU A 619 -27.33 -9.58 -37.10
C GLU A 619 -27.82 -8.91 -35.80
N CYS A 620 -29.00 -8.29 -35.84
CA CYS A 620 -29.57 -7.44 -34.79
C CYS A 620 -29.70 -8.15 -33.45
N TYR A 621 -30.15 -9.42 -33.48
CA TYR A 621 -30.34 -10.21 -32.27
C TYR A 621 -29.02 -10.45 -31.54
N ARG A 622 -28.00 -10.92 -32.26
CA ARG A 622 -26.67 -11.20 -31.69
C ARG A 622 -25.96 -9.92 -31.27
N ALA A 623 -26.08 -8.84 -32.05
CA ALA A 623 -25.56 -7.53 -31.68
C ALA A 623 -26.18 -7.01 -30.36
N LYS A 624 -27.48 -7.25 -30.12
CA LYS A 624 -28.12 -6.89 -28.85
C LYS A 624 -27.62 -7.75 -27.68
N GLN A 625 -27.46 -9.06 -27.85
CA GLN A 625 -26.93 -9.92 -26.79
C GLN A 625 -25.52 -9.49 -26.38
N ASP A 626 -24.69 -9.19 -27.38
CA ASP A 626 -23.35 -8.70 -27.16
C ASP A 626 -23.33 -7.32 -26.46
N GLU A 627 -24.20 -6.38 -26.82
CA GLU A 627 -24.31 -5.09 -26.15
C GLU A 627 -24.76 -5.19 -24.68
N ILE A 628 -25.54 -6.23 -24.33
CA ILE A 628 -25.92 -6.55 -22.95
C ILE A 628 -24.72 -7.13 -22.19
N ALA A 629 -24.05 -8.13 -22.76
CA ALA A 629 -22.86 -8.73 -22.14
C ALA A 629 -21.78 -7.67 -21.87
N ARG A 630 -21.61 -6.73 -22.80
CA ARG A 630 -20.63 -5.65 -22.72
C ARG A 630 -21.02 -4.49 -21.82
N GLU A 631 -22.30 -4.35 -21.50
CA GLU A 631 -22.74 -3.44 -20.46
C GLU A 631 -22.13 -3.84 -19.12
N MET A 632 -22.18 -5.13 -18.80
CA MET A 632 -21.71 -5.68 -17.54
C MET A 632 -20.20 -5.51 -17.37
N THR A 633 -19.44 -5.60 -18.46
CA THR A 633 -17.98 -5.47 -18.48
C THR A 633 -17.49 -4.06 -18.81
N HIS A 634 -18.39 -3.10 -19.05
CA HIS A 634 -18.08 -1.73 -19.50
C HIS A 634 -17.31 -1.63 -20.84
N THR A 635 -17.33 -2.70 -21.65
CA THR A 635 -16.66 -2.81 -22.96
C THR A 635 -17.63 -2.59 -24.13
N ARG A 636 -18.52 -1.60 -24.00
CA ARG A 636 -19.51 -1.25 -25.04
C ARG A 636 -18.88 -0.47 -26.18
N TYR A 637 -19.03 -0.97 -27.40
CA TYR A 637 -18.56 -0.33 -28.63
C TYR A 637 -19.74 0.34 -29.33
N ARG A 638 -19.84 1.66 -29.19
CA ARG A 638 -20.98 2.43 -29.71
C ARG A 638 -20.70 2.95 -31.11
N TYR A 639 -21.77 3.34 -31.80
CA TYR A 639 -21.68 4.01 -33.09
C TYR A 639 -20.75 5.25 -33.05
N SER A 640 -20.74 5.99 -31.94
CA SER A 640 -19.82 7.13 -31.75
C SER A 640 -18.35 6.74 -31.79
N ASP A 641 -18.00 5.56 -31.26
CA ASP A 641 -16.63 5.05 -31.25
C ASP A 641 -16.21 4.68 -32.68
N ARG A 642 -17.08 3.96 -33.40
CA ARG A 642 -16.91 3.64 -34.82
C ARG A 642 -16.78 4.86 -35.69
N HIS A 643 -17.60 5.87 -35.46
CA HIS A 643 -17.59 7.07 -36.27
C HIS A 643 -16.29 7.86 -36.13
N PHE A 644 -15.80 8.00 -34.89
CA PHE A 644 -14.50 8.59 -34.61
C PHE A 644 -13.38 7.82 -35.34
N GLN A 645 -13.34 6.49 -35.17
CA GLN A 645 -12.33 5.64 -35.80
C GLN A 645 -12.38 5.68 -37.34
N MET A 646 -13.56 5.69 -37.95
CA MET A 646 -13.69 5.84 -39.42
C MET A 646 -13.07 7.14 -39.91
N SER A 647 -13.28 8.23 -39.18
CA SER A 647 -12.84 9.55 -39.60
C SER A 647 -11.34 9.71 -39.43
N TRP A 648 -10.79 9.20 -38.33
CA TRP A 648 -9.35 9.10 -38.13
C TRP A 648 -8.69 8.20 -39.19
N ALA A 649 -9.25 7.01 -39.42
CA ALA A 649 -8.75 6.08 -40.42
C ALA A 649 -8.78 6.65 -41.85
N GLN A 650 -9.75 7.53 -42.17
CA GLN A 650 -9.78 8.24 -43.43
C GLN A 650 -8.56 9.17 -43.61
N ILE A 651 -8.14 9.87 -42.54
CA ILE A 651 -6.94 10.72 -42.56
C ILE A 651 -5.71 9.86 -42.85
N ILE A 652 -5.52 8.79 -42.06
CA ILE A 652 -4.41 7.84 -42.26
C ILE A 652 -4.37 7.33 -43.70
N CYS A 653 -5.52 6.94 -44.26
CA CYS A 653 -5.60 6.44 -45.62
C CYS A 653 -5.24 7.49 -46.67
N ASN A 654 -5.62 8.76 -46.47
CA ASN A 654 -5.27 9.84 -47.40
C ASN A 654 -3.77 10.10 -47.44
N ASP A 655 -3.07 9.88 -46.33
CA ASP A 655 -1.62 10.03 -46.27
C ASP A 655 -0.88 8.77 -46.74
N SER A 656 -1.36 7.59 -46.35
CA SER A 656 -0.63 6.33 -46.51
C SER A 656 -0.92 5.58 -47.81
N LEU A 657 -2.17 5.61 -48.31
CA LEU A 657 -2.53 4.84 -49.51
C LEU A 657 -1.83 5.35 -50.79
N PRO A 658 -1.67 6.67 -51.02
CA PRO A 658 -0.91 7.14 -52.18
C PRO A 658 0.54 6.64 -52.18
N LEU A 659 1.18 6.58 -51.01
CA LEU A 659 2.54 6.03 -50.86
C LEU A 659 2.56 4.53 -51.12
N PHE A 660 1.63 3.80 -50.51
CA PHE A 660 1.47 2.35 -50.70
C PHE A 660 1.27 1.98 -52.18
N ASP A 661 0.41 2.72 -52.89
CA ASP A 661 0.13 2.53 -54.31
C ASP A 661 1.34 2.90 -55.17
N ARG A 662 2.05 4.00 -54.87
CA ARG A 662 3.23 4.46 -55.62
C ARG A 662 4.41 3.51 -55.48
N ASP A 663 4.69 3.08 -54.25
CA ASP A 663 5.84 2.23 -53.92
C ASP A 663 5.56 0.76 -54.28
N GLN A 664 4.36 0.48 -54.83
CA GLN A 664 3.90 -0.83 -55.28
C GLN A 664 4.07 -1.93 -54.23
N ILE A 665 4.02 -1.58 -52.93
CA ILE A 665 4.30 -2.48 -51.81
C ILE A 665 3.44 -3.76 -51.91
N GLY A 666 2.15 -3.58 -52.22
CA GLY A 666 1.26 -4.70 -52.46
C GLY A 666 1.70 -5.62 -53.60
N ARG A 667 2.13 -5.05 -54.75
CA ARG A 667 2.59 -5.84 -55.90
C ARG A 667 3.95 -6.48 -55.63
N GLN A 668 4.82 -5.86 -54.84
CA GLN A 668 6.10 -6.46 -54.47
C GLN A 668 5.89 -7.66 -53.55
N ALA A 669 4.98 -7.55 -52.56
CA ALA A 669 4.64 -8.65 -51.67
C ALA A 669 3.85 -9.77 -52.38
N PHE A 670 2.99 -9.42 -53.34
CA PHE A 670 2.16 -10.35 -54.09
C PHE A 670 2.21 -10.09 -55.61
N PRO A 671 3.31 -10.45 -56.30
CA PRO A 671 3.51 -10.12 -57.72
C PRO A 671 2.46 -10.72 -58.67
N ASP A 672 1.97 -11.92 -58.35
CA ASP A 672 1.02 -12.66 -59.18
C ASP A 672 -0.45 -12.29 -58.90
N HIS A 673 -0.69 -11.32 -58.03
CA HIS A 673 -2.03 -10.91 -57.62
C HIS A 673 -2.43 -9.61 -58.28
N LYS A 674 -3.71 -9.52 -58.66
CA LYS A 674 -4.26 -8.28 -59.21
C LYS A 674 -4.40 -7.24 -58.09
N PRO A 675 -4.32 -5.93 -58.39
CA PRO A 675 -4.41 -4.89 -57.36
C PRO A 675 -5.68 -4.98 -56.48
N TYR A 676 -6.82 -5.38 -57.05
CA TYR A 676 -8.08 -5.58 -56.32
C TYR A 676 -8.19 -6.90 -55.54
N GLU A 677 -7.14 -7.74 -55.59
CA GLU A 677 -6.99 -8.92 -54.75
C GLU A 677 -6.10 -8.62 -53.53
N ILE A 678 -5.51 -7.43 -53.45
CA ILE A 678 -4.60 -7.01 -52.39
C ILE A 678 -5.30 -5.94 -51.54
N VAL A 679 -5.37 -6.17 -50.22
CA VAL A 679 -6.01 -5.26 -49.26
C VAL A 679 -4.95 -4.73 -48.31
N PRO A 680 -4.83 -3.40 -48.15
CA PRO A 680 -4.01 -2.81 -47.11
C PRO A 680 -4.63 -3.08 -45.73
N ILE A 681 -3.79 -3.57 -44.82
CA ILE A 681 -4.09 -3.76 -43.40
C ILE A 681 -3.37 -2.69 -42.62
N VAL A 682 -4.12 -1.85 -41.91
CA VAL A 682 -3.57 -0.83 -41.03
C VAL A 682 -3.68 -1.31 -39.60
N ASP A 683 -2.53 -1.65 -39.00
CA ASP A 683 -2.46 -2.04 -37.59
C ASP A 683 -2.27 -0.79 -36.72
N CYS A 684 -3.32 -0.42 -35.97
CA CYS A 684 -3.30 0.66 -34.98
C CYS A 684 -3.09 0.15 -33.55
N THR A 685 -2.58 -1.08 -33.38
CA THR A 685 -2.34 -1.72 -32.08
C THR A 685 -0.87 -1.74 -31.66
N GLY A 686 0.01 -1.19 -32.49
CA GLY A 686 1.45 -1.18 -32.25
C GLY A 686 1.84 -0.41 -30.99
N ILE A 687 2.59 -1.06 -30.09
CA ILE A 687 3.14 -0.48 -28.85
C ILE A 687 4.42 0.35 -29.13
N LEU A 688 4.90 0.37 -30.37
CA LEU A 688 6.04 1.17 -30.77
C LEU A 688 5.57 2.29 -31.69
N VAL A 689 6.20 3.44 -31.53
CA VAL A 689 5.99 4.60 -32.37
C VAL A 689 6.76 4.43 -33.69
N PRO A 690 6.14 4.70 -34.87
CA PRO A 690 4.79 5.18 -35.06
C PRO A 690 3.71 4.11 -34.81
N SER A 691 2.61 4.52 -34.17
CA SER A 691 1.52 3.65 -33.71
C SER A 691 0.71 2.97 -34.83
N THR A 692 0.99 3.32 -36.08
CA THR A 692 0.30 2.83 -37.28
C THR A 692 1.28 2.17 -38.24
N GLN A 693 1.03 0.91 -38.60
CA GLN A 693 1.81 0.19 -39.60
C GLN A 693 0.88 -0.33 -40.70
N VAL A 694 1.32 -0.26 -41.96
CA VAL A 694 0.54 -0.68 -43.13
C VAL A 694 1.16 -1.92 -43.76
N PHE A 695 0.38 -2.99 -43.90
CA PHE A 695 0.81 -4.26 -44.47
C PHE A 695 -0.10 -4.68 -45.65
N PRO A 696 0.44 -5.24 -46.73
CA PRO A 696 -0.38 -5.85 -47.78
C PRO A 696 -0.87 -7.24 -47.36
N GLU A 697 -2.11 -7.59 -47.71
CA GLU A 697 -2.65 -8.95 -47.53
C GLU A 697 -3.45 -9.40 -48.78
N SER A 698 -3.44 -10.70 -49.10
CA SER A 698 -4.13 -11.24 -50.28
C SER A 698 -5.51 -11.83 -49.95
N LEU A 699 -6.56 -11.31 -50.58
CA LEU A 699 -7.92 -11.87 -50.53
C LEU A 699 -8.01 -13.26 -51.18
N ARG A 700 -7.05 -13.62 -52.05
CA ARG A 700 -7.00 -14.93 -52.70
C ARG A 700 -6.42 -15.99 -51.78
N LEU A 701 -5.37 -15.66 -51.03
CA LEU A 701 -4.76 -16.58 -50.06
C LEU A 701 -5.59 -16.76 -48.79
N ASN A 702 -6.47 -15.78 -48.48
CA ASN A 702 -7.44 -15.90 -47.40
C ASN A 702 -8.88 -15.93 -47.93
N PRO A 703 -9.32 -17.07 -48.50
CA PRO A 703 -10.64 -17.21 -49.11
C PRO A 703 -11.78 -17.20 -48.09
N ARG A 704 -11.49 -17.15 -46.78
CA ARG A 704 -12.48 -17.09 -45.69
C ARG A 704 -12.31 -15.83 -44.84
N TRP A 705 -12.02 -14.69 -45.48
CA TRP A 705 -11.89 -13.36 -44.85
C TRP A 705 -13.03 -13.00 -43.86
N TRP A 706 -14.21 -13.57 -44.07
CA TRP A 706 -15.41 -13.39 -43.24
C TRP A 706 -15.51 -14.33 -42.03
N VAL A 707 -14.79 -15.46 -42.03
CA VAL A 707 -14.73 -16.40 -40.89
C VAL A 707 -13.62 -15.97 -39.92
N GLY A 708 -12.58 -15.33 -40.46
CA GLY A 708 -11.51 -14.70 -39.72
C GLY A 708 -10.39 -14.27 -40.66
N THR A 709 -9.71 -13.19 -40.29
CA THR A 709 -8.44 -12.79 -40.88
C THR A 709 -7.31 -13.32 -40.01
N ASN A 710 -6.42 -14.10 -40.60
CA ASN A 710 -5.20 -14.51 -39.93
C ASN A 710 -4.13 -13.42 -40.07
N HIS A 711 -4.37 -12.22 -39.52
CA HIS A 711 -3.22 -11.35 -39.28
C HIS A 711 -2.34 -12.02 -38.20
N ALA A 712 -1.01 -11.88 -38.29
CA ALA A 712 -0.05 -12.62 -37.47
C ALA A 712 -0.36 -12.56 -35.96
N ASN A 713 -0.99 -11.47 -35.51
CA ASN A 713 -1.27 -11.19 -34.10
C ASN A 713 -2.75 -11.32 -33.68
N TYR A 714 -3.71 -11.48 -34.60
CA TYR A 714 -5.15 -11.39 -34.30
C TYR A 714 -5.99 -12.43 -35.03
N GLU A 715 -7.07 -12.86 -34.38
CA GLU A 715 -8.11 -13.74 -34.91
C GLU A 715 -9.47 -13.06 -34.80
N VAL A 716 -10.04 -12.67 -35.93
CA VAL A 716 -11.37 -12.02 -35.98
C VAL A 716 -12.47 -13.08 -35.89
N GLN A 717 -13.34 -12.99 -34.88
CA GLN A 717 -14.53 -13.81 -34.72
C GLN A 717 -15.73 -13.11 -35.39
N ALA A 718 -16.12 -13.55 -36.60
CA ALA A 718 -17.14 -12.86 -37.40
C ALA A 718 -18.38 -13.72 -37.75
N SER A 719 -18.77 -14.67 -36.88
CA SER A 719 -19.80 -15.65 -37.24
C SER A 719 -21.20 -15.08 -37.53
N SER A 720 -21.58 -13.90 -37.02
CA SER A 720 -22.91 -13.30 -37.24
C SER A 720 -23.00 -12.29 -38.37
N ILE A 721 -21.89 -11.65 -38.72
CA ILE A 721 -21.77 -10.61 -39.76
C ILE A 721 -21.13 -11.14 -41.05
N GLY A 722 -20.74 -12.42 -41.05
CA GLY A 722 -20.07 -13.09 -42.17
C GLY A 722 -20.76 -12.91 -43.52
N PRO A 723 -22.10 -13.06 -43.65
CA PRO A 723 -22.79 -12.86 -44.93
C PRO A 723 -22.61 -11.46 -45.53
N ARG A 724 -22.66 -10.42 -44.70
CA ARG A 724 -22.45 -9.02 -45.13
C ARG A 724 -21.01 -8.76 -45.55
N VAL A 725 -20.05 -9.31 -44.80
CA VAL A 725 -18.62 -9.21 -45.14
C VAL A 725 -18.33 -9.93 -46.45
N MET A 726 -18.88 -11.14 -46.64
CA MET A 726 -18.78 -11.89 -47.89
C MET A 726 -19.27 -11.08 -49.08
N ALA A 727 -20.48 -10.53 -48.99
CA ALA A 727 -21.06 -9.74 -50.07
C ALA A 727 -20.14 -8.57 -50.48
N LEU A 728 -19.61 -7.81 -49.51
CA LEU A 728 -18.69 -6.71 -49.77
C LEU A 728 -17.37 -7.16 -50.41
N VAL A 729 -16.75 -8.21 -49.86
CA VAL A 729 -15.44 -8.71 -50.32
C VAL A 729 -15.56 -9.33 -51.71
N GLU A 730 -16.61 -10.09 -51.99
CA GLU A 730 -16.85 -10.69 -53.31
C GLU A 730 -17.12 -9.63 -54.37
N ASP A 731 -17.92 -8.61 -54.05
CA ASP A 731 -18.15 -7.48 -54.95
C ASP A 731 -16.85 -6.73 -55.26
N PHE A 732 -15.99 -6.50 -54.26
CA PHE A 732 -14.70 -5.85 -54.46
C PHE A 732 -13.75 -6.72 -55.29
N ARG A 733 -13.59 -7.99 -54.92
CA ARG A 733 -12.71 -8.96 -55.60
C ARG A 733 -13.13 -9.25 -57.04
N SER A 734 -14.40 -9.03 -57.39
CA SER A 734 -14.87 -9.11 -58.78
C SER A 734 -14.22 -8.07 -59.71
N GLY A 735 -13.57 -7.03 -59.15
CA GLY A 735 -12.96 -5.93 -59.88
C GLY A 735 -13.93 -4.81 -60.26
N ARG A 736 -15.25 -5.04 -60.15
CA ARG A 736 -16.31 -4.09 -60.55
C ARG A 736 -16.20 -2.71 -59.88
N MET A 737 -15.69 -2.66 -58.66
CA MET A 737 -15.62 -1.44 -57.85
C MET A 737 -14.19 -0.88 -57.74
N TRP A 738 -13.17 -1.55 -58.27
CA TRP A 738 -11.77 -1.22 -57.99
C TRP A 738 -11.34 0.15 -58.53
N GLU A 739 -11.90 0.65 -59.62
CA GLU A 739 -11.47 1.95 -60.16
C GLU A 739 -11.91 3.12 -59.28
N GLU A 740 -13.09 3.00 -58.66
CA GLU A 740 -13.69 4.04 -57.82
C GLU A 740 -13.47 3.83 -56.33
N TYR A 741 -13.21 2.60 -55.88
CA TYR A 741 -13.16 2.24 -54.46
C TYR A 741 -11.88 1.52 -54.08
N ARG A 742 -11.51 1.66 -52.80
CA ARG A 742 -10.46 0.89 -52.12
C ARG A 742 -11.05 0.21 -50.89
N LEU A 743 -10.72 -1.06 -50.72
CA LEU A 743 -11.04 -1.82 -49.51
C LEU A 743 -9.80 -1.82 -48.61
N VAL A 744 -9.99 -1.45 -47.34
CA VAL A 744 -8.93 -1.35 -46.33
C VAL A 744 -9.45 -1.93 -45.02
N ASP A 745 -8.60 -2.57 -44.23
CA ASP A 745 -8.98 -3.13 -42.93
C ASP A 745 -8.09 -2.55 -41.82
N PHE A 746 -8.72 -2.03 -40.77
CA PHE A 746 -8.02 -1.42 -39.63
C PHE A 746 -8.13 -2.29 -38.40
N TYR A 747 -7.07 -2.38 -37.58
CA TYR A 747 -7.10 -3.07 -36.30
C TYR A 747 -6.90 -2.09 -35.15
N PHE A 748 -7.87 -2.03 -34.24
CA PHE A 748 -7.82 -1.23 -33.02
C PHE A 748 -7.80 -2.13 -31.80
N LEU A 749 -6.97 -1.81 -30.81
CA LEU A 749 -6.96 -2.52 -29.54
C LEU A 749 -8.17 -2.06 -28.73
N TYR A 750 -9.01 -3.00 -28.29
CA TYR A 750 -10.26 -2.69 -27.60
C TYR A 750 -10.23 -3.02 -26.10
N GLY A 751 -9.43 -4.01 -25.73
CA GLY A 751 -9.10 -4.39 -24.36
C GLY A 751 -7.68 -4.95 -24.30
N SER A 752 -7.31 -5.64 -23.22
CA SER A 752 -5.97 -6.25 -23.15
C SER A 752 -5.77 -7.43 -24.13
N ALA A 753 -6.87 -8.08 -24.53
CA ALA A 753 -6.87 -9.26 -25.40
C ALA A 753 -7.93 -9.20 -26.53
N GLU A 754 -8.77 -8.17 -26.52
CA GLU A 754 -9.76 -7.94 -27.57
C GLU A 754 -9.24 -6.94 -28.58
N ALA A 755 -9.44 -7.24 -29.86
CA ALA A 755 -9.21 -6.32 -30.95
C ALA A 755 -10.51 -6.08 -31.72
N LEU A 756 -10.58 -4.93 -32.35
CA LEU A 756 -11.63 -4.56 -33.26
C LEU A 756 -11.01 -4.40 -34.64
N SER A 757 -11.48 -5.21 -35.60
CA SER A 757 -11.25 -4.98 -37.02
C SER A 757 -12.34 -4.05 -37.56
N LEU A 758 -11.96 -3.03 -38.30
CA LEU A 758 -12.88 -2.15 -39.01
C LEU A 758 -12.58 -2.23 -40.51
N LEU A 759 -13.35 -3.07 -41.21
CA LEU A 759 -13.28 -3.16 -42.66
C LEU A 759 -13.96 -1.94 -43.26
N MET A 760 -13.29 -1.21 -44.14
CA MET A 760 -13.80 0.02 -44.73
C MET A 760 -13.74 -0.02 -46.24
N LEU A 761 -14.81 0.46 -46.87
CA LEU A 761 -14.84 0.78 -48.29
C LEU A 761 -14.69 2.28 -48.45
N LEU A 762 -13.62 2.70 -49.10
CA LEU A 762 -13.27 4.09 -49.35
C LEU A 762 -13.55 4.44 -50.79
N LYS A 763 -14.33 5.49 -51.05
CA LYS A 763 -14.53 6.04 -52.39
C LYS A 763 -13.43 7.03 -52.71
N ARG A 764 -12.81 6.88 -53.87
CA ARG A 764 -11.86 7.84 -54.43
C ARG A 764 -12.61 9.06 -54.94
N LEU A 765 -12.16 10.24 -54.52
CA LEU A 765 -12.68 11.53 -54.93
C LEU A 765 -11.77 12.17 -55.99
N PRO A 766 -12.28 13.16 -56.76
CA PRO A 766 -11.44 14.02 -57.58
C PRO A 766 -10.31 14.63 -56.71
N GLY A 767 -9.08 14.65 -57.23
CA GLY A 767 -7.90 15.11 -56.49
C GLY A 767 -7.14 13.99 -55.75
N GLY A 768 -7.58 12.74 -55.84
CA GLY A 768 -6.83 11.58 -55.30
C GLY A 768 -7.09 11.25 -53.84
N PHE A 769 -7.91 12.04 -53.16
CA PHE A 769 -8.35 11.79 -51.78
C PHE A 769 -9.40 10.68 -51.72
N TYR A 770 -9.53 10.09 -50.55
CA TYR A 770 -10.47 9.04 -50.20
C TYR A 770 -11.48 9.53 -49.17
N LYS A 771 -12.71 9.04 -49.30
CA LYS A 771 -13.80 9.25 -48.35
C LYS A 771 -14.44 7.94 -47.95
N VAL A 772 -14.74 7.75 -46.67
CA VAL A 772 -15.43 6.55 -46.19
C VAL A 772 -16.83 6.49 -46.79
N ALA A 773 -17.09 5.43 -47.56
CA ALA A 773 -18.39 5.15 -48.17
C ALA A 773 -19.18 4.14 -47.34
N TYR A 774 -18.48 3.15 -46.76
CA TYR A 774 -19.09 2.08 -45.98
C TYR A 774 -18.08 1.49 -44.99
N SER A 775 -18.55 0.87 -43.90
CA SER A 775 -17.68 0.12 -43.00
C SER A 775 -18.40 -1.05 -42.32
N ILE A 776 -17.63 -2.02 -41.82
CA ILE A 776 -18.14 -3.17 -41.06
C ILE A 776 -17.21 -3.37 -39.85
N PRO A 777 -17.68 -3.11 -38.61
CA PRO A 777 -16.92 -3.46 -37.42
C PRO A 777 -17.03 -4.98 -37.16
N ARG A 778 -15.88 -5.61 -36.93
CA ARG A 778 -15.73 -7.05 -36.65
C ARG A 778 -14.88 -7.19 -35.41
N ARG A 779 -15.26 -8.08 -34.49
CA ARG A 779 -14.48 -8.27 -33.25
C ARG A 779 -13.54 -9.45 -33.38
N GLY A 780 -12.43 -9.39 -32.69
CA GLY A 780 -11.43 -10.45 -32.67
C GLY A 780 -10.73 -10.57 -31.33
N VAL A 781 -9.97 -11.64 -31.21
CA VAL A 781 -9.11 -11.94 -30.07
C VAL A 781 -7.66 -11.85 -30.55
N ARG A 782 -6.79 -11.33 -29.70
CA ARG A 782 -5.34 -11.35 -29.95
C ARG A 782 -4.81 -12.78 -29.80
N LYS A 783 -4.08 -13.28 -30.80
CA LYS A 783 -3.55 -14.65 -30.84
C LYS A 783 -2.42 -14.92 -29.86
N THR A 784 -1.66 -13.89 -29.50
CA THR A 784 -0.49 -14.01 -28.64
C THR A 784 -0.84 -13.77 -27.17
N THR A 785 -0.65 -14.81 -26.35
CA THR A 785 -0.36 -14.70 -24.91
C THR A 785 1.12 -14.37 -24.64
N GLN A 786 1.98 -14.45 -25.66
CA GLN A 786 3.38 -14.02 -25.60
C GLN A 786 3.48 -12.51 -25.71
N GLY A 787 3.38 -11.92 -24.54
CA GLY A 787 3.07 -10.53 -24.30
C GLY A 787 2.24 -10.49 -23.04
N THR A 788 2.64 -11.25 -22.02
CA THR A 788 2.51 -10.71 -20.68
C THR A 788 2.92 -9.25 -20.79
N TRP A 789 2.07 -8.35 -20.29
CA TRP A 789 2.51 -7.06 -19.81
C TRP A 789 3.96 -7.22 -19.38
N PRO A 790 4.93 -6.46 -19.93
CA PRO A 790 6.24 -6.42 -19.32
C PRO A 790 5.99 -5.72 -17.99
N ILE A 791 5.45 -6.46 -17.02
CA ILE A 791 5.70 -6.24 -15.61
C ILE A 791 7.22 -6.39 -15.59
N PRO A 792 7.99 -5.30 -15.42
CA PRO A 792 9.37 -5.48 -15.02
C PRO A 792 9.25 -6.38 -13.80
N LYS A 793 9.81 -7.61 -13.84
CA LYS A 793 9.70 -8.57 -12.74
C LYS A 793 9.86 -7.79 -11.44
N SER A 794 8.74 -7.62 -10.74
CA SER A 794 8.75 -6.98 -9.44
C SER A 794 9.28 -8.09 -8.55
N ASP A 795 10.34 -7.83 -7.81
CA ASP A 795 10.90 -8.77 -6.81
C ASP A 795 9.93 -9.01 -5.62
N TYR A 796 8.61 -8.86 -5.84
CA TYR A 796 7.53 -9.14 -4.89
C TYR A 796 7.00 -10.59 -5.00
N ASP A 797 7.49 -11.38 -5.96
CA ASP A 797 7.22 -12.83 -6.04
C ASP A 797 8.38 -13.67 -5.47
N GLN A 798 9.12 -13.14 -4.48
CA GLN A 798 10.06 -13.91 -3.65
C GLN A 798 9.79 -13.74 -2.16
#